data_AF-A0A359D2V7-F1
#
_entry.id   AF-A0A359D2V7-F1
#
_cell.length_a   1.000
_cell.length_b   1.000
_cell.length_c   1.000
_cell.angle_alpha   90.00
_cell.angle_beta   90.00
_cell.angle_gamma   90.00
#
_symmetry.space_group_name_H-M   'P 1'
#
loop_
_entity.id
_entity.type
_entity.pdbx_description
1 polymer ?
#
loop_
_entity_poly.entity_id
_entity_poly.type
_entity_poly.pdbx_seq_one_letter_code
_entity_poly.pdbx_strand_id
1 'polypeptide(L)'
;MQLNYLKNLTAILFFIFLFSAVSNAQESFVQVSGSILNLEKKPIKGASVNVLLENKVFKSVKTGRKGDFAFELPHSKDFIIEGTKRGFVTKKIKFSTKVPQKETKGFMWEYELSLQIFENIEGLDVSPLKEPVAAVKYNKSEEEFDYDQSFYALVKPKLDAMAKQMLELRNKHYEKNVAMGAELMKQNKLEEAWACYYKADELKPESKEPDKKIKEIKKLLTKNSSIDELYKNAISSADHMASKNKLNDALKDYEKAMLYRPEDMYASNKIHEMEKLIASGTVVASDDNLAENTTTTTVTANTSAPPLNDIKEKKVTAETIIHDNDRRELIVKRKIDSCLIVLNAREKSGNKKEAVEVINVLAELYLSIGDFDAANDYYDRALRLNQDLGDKVAISKTLNNLGVVSDNAASPDKALAYFQTSLEVKKDMKDKDGMAKIYYRMAKVYYKKRDLKRAIEYMEKSCELDAELKNEKEVALSDFMIGNIYYEMRKFSESEDRYNSAFAVFERLNMKKEKAALLNNIGNVFFSKGNLDKALESYNASMSLKESLSNKSGVSASLHNIGYIYINKKDINKAIWNFNRSVLLARTSSNNVVLARGYFAFNEVYTQQKEHQKALEYFKLYSSISQIVQGADIEGQIIENLVKYEGDAITKDSELSLLKGELIKQKLYSQAIALKNEAQNAEMARLEALMKQNRMVQYFSFGGLAVFLFFFIILLLNYRRLKKAFKVIKAHEKVIEAQKQEIETQRDFVIKQGDRIASQNVRIKEQRDFALIQAKEINDSVNYAKHIQSALLQPDDEVIDALPDHFVLFKPKKVVSGDFYWIKNLKYNDSVTNANRNLFIIVVADCTGPGVPGAVMSMLGVALVNEIYNKIIETQAFDQLRTDLILNQLRDKFIKSLHLKGREGENKDGMDVAIVIYDVDKKLIQFSAANHPLYIVRKPLSPEQQYTLDEIKADKIPIGMYLENIDNFSKHDLQLAKGDTFYLFSDGYSDQFGGSKGKKFLLKQFKDMILDIQLKSIDEQRIHINQSFEEWKGVNEQVDDVTIFALKV
;
A
#
# COMPACT_ATOMS: atom_id res chain seq x y z
N MET A 1 44.73 -6.98 18.73
CA MET A 1 44.47 -8.03 17.71
C MET A 1 42.99 -8.40 17.53
N GLN A 2 42.04 -7.88 18.32
CA GLN A 2 40.59 -8.17 18.16
C GLN A 2 39.76 -7.02 17.53
N LEU A 3 40.38 -5.89 17.14
CA LEU A 3 39.64 -4.77 16.52
C LEU A 3 39.63 -4.79 14.97
N ASN A 4 40.36 -5.73 14.34
CA ASN A 4 40.41 -5.87 12.87
C ASN A 4 39.46 -6.93 12.30
N TYR A 5 38.84 -7.77 13.14
CA TYR A 5 37.88 -8.79 12.68
C TYR A 5 36.49 -8.21 12.41
N LEU A 6 36.10 -7.12 13.10
CA LEU A 6 34.78 -6.52 12.98
C LEU A 6 34.62 -5.58 11.76
N LYS A 7 35.73 -5.06 11.20
CA LYS A 7 35.70 -4.22 9.99
C LYS A 7 35.61 -5.04 8.70
N ASN A 8 36.11 -6.27 8.71
CA ASN A 8 36.01 -7.17 7.57
C ASN A 8 34.66 -7.93 7.53
N LEU A 9 33.97 -8.08 8.66
CA LEU A 9 32.62 -8.67 8.68
C LEU A 9 31.56 -7.73 8.06
N THR A 10 31.71 -6.42 8.22
CA THR A 10 30.82 -5.42 7.60
C THR A 10 31.01 -5.29 6.09
N ALA A 11 32.14 -5.76 5.54
CA ALA A 11 32.37 -5.84 4.10
C ALA A 11 31.84 -7.16 3.51
N ILE A 12 31.89 -8.26 4.27
CA ILE A 12 31.40 -9.58 3.84
C ILE A 12 29.86 -9.69 3.97
N LEU A 13 29.25 -9.01 4.96
CA LEU A 13 27.79 -8.97 5.11
C LEU A 13 27.07 -8.05 4.13
N PHE A 14 27.80 -7.20 3.39
CA PHE A 14 27.23 -6.42 2.28
C PHE A 14 27.16 -7.25 0.97
N PHE A 15 27.90 -8.36 0.90
CA PHE A 15 28.02 -9.24 -0.27
C PHE A 15 27.09 -10.46 -0.24
N ILE A 16 26.39 -10.74 0.87
CA ILE A 16 25.50 -11.92 1.00
C ILE A 16 24.02 -11.52 0.78
N PHE A 17 23.73 -10.27 0.44
CA PHE A 17 22.36 -9.76 0.24
C PHE A 17 21.84 -9.87 -1.21
N LEU A 18 22.57 -10.52 -2.12
CA LEU A 18 22.03 -10.95 -3.42
C LEU A 18 22.21 -12.45 -3.61
N PHE A 19 21.20 -13.23 -3.21
CA PHE A 19 20.74 -14.49 -3.81
C PHE A 19 19.72 -15.07 -2.81
N SER A 20 18.46 -15.39 -3.15
CA SER A 20 17.99 -16.06 -4.35
C SER A 20 16.56 -15.63 -4.72
N ALA A 21 16.39 -15.24 -5.98
CA ALA A 21 15.11 -15.13 -6.63
C ALA A 21 14.64 -16.49 -7.14
N VAL A 22 13.31 -16.67 -7.10
CA VAL A 22 12.47 -17.43 -8.02
C VAL A 22 13.21 -17.87 -9.30
N SER A 23 13.33 -19.18 -9.52
CA SER A 23 13.68 -19.70 -10.83
C SER A 23 12.41 -19.78 -11.69
N ASN A 24 12.21 -18.76 -12.51
CA ASN A 24 11.65 -18.96 -13.84
C ASN A 24 12.56 -18.19 -14.81
N ALA A 25 13.26 -18.94 -15.66
CA ALA A 25 14.19 -18.51 -16.71
C ALA A 25 15.26 -17.49 -16.26
N GLN A 26 16.38 -17.98 -15.70
CA GLN A 26 17.47 -17.12 -15.23
C GLN A 26 18.26 -16.55 -16.41
N GLU A 27 17.92 -15.34 -16.85
CA GLU A 27 18.85 -14.50 -17.61
C GLU A 27 20.00 -14.11 -16.67
N SER A 28 21.23 -14.51 -16.98
CA SER A 28 22.40 -14.11 -16.21
C SER A 28 22.54 -12.56 -16.25
N PHE A 29 23.04 -11.91 -15.18
CA PHE A 29 23.22 -10.45 -15.11
C PHE A 29 24.54 -10.04 -14.41
N VAL A 30 25.00 -8.81 -14.67
CA VAL A 30 26.14 -8.17 -13.99
C VAL A 30 25.61 -7.13 -13.00
N GLN A 31 25.94 -7.28 -11.72
CA GLN A 31 25.60 -6.31 -10.69
C GLN A 31 26.67 -5.21 -10.62
N VAL A 32 26.26 -3.96 -10.74
CA VAL A 32 27.14 -2.79 -10.61
C VAL A 32 26.70 -1.99 -9.40
N SER A 33 27.61 -1.81 -8.43
CA SER A 33 27.42 -0.94 -7.28
C SER A 33 28.51 0.14 -7.24
N GLY A 34 28.32 1.26 -6.55
CA GLY A 34 29.30 2.34 -6.62
C GLY A 34 28.92 3.64 -5.92
N SER A 35 29.76 4.67 -6.12
CA SER A 35 29.54 6.00 -5.54
C SER A 35 29.86 7.14 -6.53
N ILE A 36 29.09 8.23 -6.47
CA ILE A 36 29.40 9.49 -7.15
C ILE A 36 30.12 10.45 -6.21
N LEU A 37 31.29 10.92 -6.62
CA LEU A 37 32.16 11.82 -5.87
C LEU A 37 32.46 13.12 -6.64
N ASN A 38 32.78 14.21 -5.93
CA ASN A 38 33.37 15.41 -6.53
C ASN A 38 34.90 15.30 -6.64
N LEU A 39 35.58 16.33 -7.16
CA LEU A 39 37.05 16.36 -7.27
C LEU A 39 37.78 16.14 -5.93
N GLU A 40 37.17 16.55 -4.82
CA GLU A 40 37.70 16.42 -3.45
C GLU A 40 37.35 15.08 -2.79
N LYS A 41 36.85 14.10 -3.56
CA LYS A 41 36.38 12.78 -3.07
C LYS A 41 35.23 12.85 -2.06
N LYS A 42 34.49 13.96 -2.01
CA LYS A 42 33.28 14.10 -1.20
C LYS A 42 32.06 13.51 -1.93
N PRO A 43 31.17 12.79 -1.24
CA PRO A 43 30.00 12.16 -1.86
C PRO A 43 28.96 13.18 -2.32
N ILE A 44 28.41 12.98 -3.51
CA ILE A 44 27.40 13.86 -4.09
C ILE A 44 26.00 13.26 -3.87
N LYS A 45 25.25 13.81 -2.91
CA LYS A 45 23.87 13.38 -2.58
C LYS A 45 22.89 13.74 -3.70
N GLY A 46 22.05 12.79 -4.10
CA GLY A 46 20.96 12.98 -5.06
C GLY A 46 21.44 13.42 -6.44
N ALA A 47 22.60 12.93 -6.88
CA ALA A 47 22.99 12.85 -8.28
C ALA A 47 22.22 11.70 -8.96
N SER A 48 22.04 11.78 -10.27
CA SER A 48 21.41 10.71 -11.05
C SER A 48 22.47 9.92 -11.82
N VAL A 49 22.42 8.60 -11.70
CA VAL A 49 23.20 7.66 -12.51
C VAL A 49 22.24 7.10 -13.56
N ASN A 50 22.41 7.50 -14.81
CA ASN A 50 21.60 6.97 -15.92
C ASN A 50 22.42 5.91 -16.66
N VAL A 51 21.81 4.75 -16.88
CA VAL A 51 22.33 3.68 -17.70
C VAL A 51 21.63 3.77 -19.05
N LEU A 52 22.39 3.93 -20.12
CA LEU A 52 21.91 4.01 -21.49
C LEU A 52 22.24 2.73 -22.26
N LEU A 53 21.24 2.17 -22.94
CA LEU A 53 21.39 1.10 -23.93
C LEU A 53 20.96 1.68 -25.28
N GLU A 54 21.82 1.62 -26.30
CA GLU A 54 21.54 2.18 -27.63
C GLU A 54 21.06 3.65 -27.58
N ASN A 55 21.68 4.48 -26.72
CA ASN A 55 21.32 5.88 -26.47
C ASN A 55 19.92 6.12 -25.89
N LYS A 56 19.22 5.09 -25.40
CA LYS A 56 17.97 5.21 -24.63
C LYS A 56 18.22 4.89 -23.17
N VAL A 57 17.58 5.63 -22.27
CA VAL A 57 17.67 5.37 -20.83
C VAL A 57 17.07 3.98 -20.54
N PHE A 58 17.94 3.05 -20.15
CA PHE A 58 17.59 1.70 -19.73
C PHE A 58 17.21 1.68 -18.24
N LYS A 59 17.96 2.39 -17.40
CA LYS A 59 17.73 2.48 -15.95
C LYS A 59 18.25 3.81 -15.40
N SER A 60 17.61 4.36 -14.38
CA SER A 60 18.07 5.58 -13.70
C SER A 60 17.98 5.40 -12.19
N VAL A 61 19.08 5.66 -11.49
CA VAL A 61 19.18 5.51 -10.03
C VAL A 61 19.64 6.84 -9.42
N LYS A 62 19.04 7.24 -8.30
CA LYS A 62 19.49 8.42 -7.54
C LYS A 62 20.42 7.99 -6.42
N THR A 63 21.49 8.77 -6.21
CA THR A 63 22.45 8.49 -5.15
C THR A 63 21.89 8.77 -3.75
N GLY A 64 22.22 7.89 -2.80
CA GLY A 64 21.86 7.99 -1.39
C GLY A 64 22.59 9.10 -0.62
N ARG A 65 22.50 9.10 0.72
CA ARG A 65 23.20 10.09 1.57
C ARG A 65 24.73 9.97 1.47
N LYS A 66 25.25 8.80 1.10
CA LYS A 66 26.69 8.56 0.92
C LYS A 66 27.14 8.66 -0.54
N GLY A 67 26.28 9.14 -1.45
CA GLY A 67 26.60 9.19 -2.88
C GLY A 67 26.50 7.82 -3.57
N ASP A 68 25.99 6.81 -2.87
CA ASP A 68 25.93 5.40 -3.22
C ASP A 68 24.81 5.06 -4.22
N PHE A 69 25.07 4.12 -5.14
CA PHE A 69 24.13 3.58 -6.12
C PHE A 69 24.37 2.09 -6.38
N ALA A 70 23.33 1.38 -6.84
CA ALA A 70 23.44 0.00 -7.31
C ALA A 70 22.38 -0.30 -8.40
N PHE A 71 22.75 -1.10 -9.40
CA PHE A 71 21.85 -1.59 -10.44
C PHE A 71 22.40 -2.85 -11.13
N GLU A 72 21.51 -3.60 -11.78
CA GLU A 72 21.82 -4.81 -12.55
C GLU A 72 21.80 -4.52 -14.06
N LEU A 73 22.74 -5.11 -14.80
CA LEU A 73 22.87 -5.02 -16.25
C LEU A 73 22.73 -6.41 -16.89
N PRO A 74 21.89 -6.58 -17.92
CA PRO A 74 21.79 -7.85 -18.63
C PRO A 74 23.08 -8.13 -19.43
N HIS A 75 23.46 -9.41 -19.55
CA HIS A 75 24.71 -9.79 -20.24
C HIS A 75 24.72 -9.52 -21.74
N SER A 76 25.93 -9.59 -22.30
CA SER A 76 26.21 -9.56 -23.73
C SER A 76 25.79 -8.26 -24.44
N LYS A 77 25.66 -7.16 -23.68
CA LYS A 77 25.29 -5.83 -24.17
C LYS A 77 26.32 -4.77 -23.80
N ASP A 78 26.37 -3.71 -24.59
CA ASP A 78 27.20 -2.53 -24.34
C ASP A 78 26.31 -1.39 -23.81
N PHE A 79 26.72 -0.78 -22.70
CA PHE A 79 26.02 0.30 -22.03
C PHE A 79 26.88 1.56 -21.95
N ILE A 80 26.22 2.72 -21.79
CA ILE A 80 26.85 3.96 -21.36
C ILE A 80 26.28 4.32 -20.00
N ILE A 81 27.12 4.44 -18.98
CA ILE A 81 26.74 4.90 -17.65
C ILE A 81 27.11 6.38 -17.55
N GLU A 82 26.14 7.25 -17.28
CA GLU A 82 26.37 8.68 -17.10
C GLU A 82 25.98 9.15 -15.70
N GLY A 83 26.87 9.92 -15.07
CA GLY A 83 26.61 10.60 -13.80
C GLY A 83 26.22 12.06 -14.04
N THR A 84 25.08 12.50 -13.52
CA THR A 84 24.53 13.85 -13.75
C THR A 84 24.08 14.53 -12.45
N LYS A 85 24.38 15.84 -12.32
CA LYS A 85 23.93 16.69 -11.21
C LYS A 85 23.93 18.16 -11.64
N ARG A 86 22.92 18.95 -11.27
CA ARG A 86 22.91 20.42 -11.51
C ARG A 86 24.13 21.06 -10.83
N GLY A 87 24.86 21.90 -11.57
CA GLY A 87 26.13 22.50 -11.13
C GLY A 87 27.37 21.66 -11.47
N PHE A 88 27.20 20.46 -12.04
CA PHE A 88 28.29 19.57 -12.44
C PHE A 88 28.18 19.22 -13.94
N VAL A 89 29.32 18.92 -14.55
CA VAL A 89 29.43 18.45 -15.92
C VAL A 89 29.20 16.94 -15.96
N THR A 90 28.35 16.49 -16.88
CA THR A 90 28.04 15.07 -17.08
C THR A 90 29.29 14.28 -17.44
N LYS A 91 29.50 13.14 -16.79
CA LYS A 91 30.59 12.20 -17.11
C LYS A 91 30.00 10.88 -17.60
N LYS A 92 30.52 10.36 -18.71
CA LYS A 92 30.09 9.12 -19.35
C LYS A 92 31.17 8.04 -19.24
N ILE A 93 30.78 6.80 -18.99
CA ILE A 93 31.64 5.61 -18.97
C ILE A 93 31.00 4.54 -19.84
N LYS A 94 31.79 3.88 -20.69
CA LYS A 94 31.34 2.72 -21.46
C LYS A 94 31.45 1.46 -20.60
N PHE A 95 30.42 0.62 -20.60
CA PHE A 95 30.41 -0.62 -19.82
C PHE A 95 29.96 -1.78 -20.72
N SER A 96 30.85 -2.73 -21.01
CA SER A 96 30.53 -3.91 -21.83
C SER A 96 30.33 -5.12 -20.94
N THR A 97 29.17 -5.79 -21.05
CA THR A 97 28.83 -7.01 -20.30
C THR A 97 29.07 -8.31 -21.11
N LYS A 98 29.86 -8.22 -22.19
CA LYS A 98 30.19 -9.35 -23.07
C LYS A 98 31.26 -10.24 -22.45
N VAL A 99 30.90 -11.49 -22.16
CA VAL A 99 31.75 -12.53 -21.54
C VAL A 99 31.75 -13.79 -22.44
N PRO A 100 32.84 -14.57 -22.55
CA PRO A 100 32.88 -15.79 -23.38
C PRO A 100 31.83 -16.85 -22.98
N GLN A 101 31.21 -17.51 -23.96
CA GLN A 101 30.10 -18.47 -23.77
C GLN A 101 30.37 -19.68 -22.86
N LYS A 102 31.64 -20.01 -22.56
CA LYS A 102 31.99 -21.12 -21.65
C LYS A 102 31.84 -20.78 -20.16
N GLU A 103 31.67 -19.49 -19.81
CA GLU A 103 31.69 -18.98 -18.43
C GLU A 103 30.31 -18.47 -17.96
N THR A 104 29.24 -18.69 -18.75
CA THR A 104 27.92 -18.06 -18.54
C THR A 104 26.92 -18.87 -17.70
N LYS A 105 27.24 -20.10 -17.28
CA LYS A 105 26.34 -20.95 -16.47
C LYS A 105 26.67 -20.84 -14.97
N GLY A 106 25.82 -20.12 -14.23
CA GLY A 106 25.77 -20.16 -12.76
C GLY A 106 26.66 -19.15 -12.02
N PHE A 107 27.32 -18.23 -12.73
CA PHE A 107 28.21 -17.23 -12.13
C PHE A 107 27.55 -15.84 -12.11
N MET A 108 27.63 -15.13 -11.00
CA MET A 108 27.29 -13.70 -10.93
C MET A 108 28.51 -12.83 -10.84
N TRP A 109 28.45 -11.75 -11.59
CA TRP A 109 29.53 -10.80 -11.76
C TRP A 109 29.18 -9.53 -10.99
N GLU A 110 30.01 -9.18 -10.02
CA GLU A 110 29.89 -7.93 -9.27
C GLU A 110 31.00 -6.96 -9.67
N TYR A 111 30.68 -5.68 -9.87
CA TYR A 111 31.65 -4.63 -10.18
C TYR A 111 31.37 -3.35 -9.38
N GLU A 112 32.42 -2.82 -8.74
CA GLU A 112 32.35 -1.58 -7.98
C GLU A 112 32.82 -0.37 -8.84
N LEU A 113 31.90 0.56 -9.13
CA LEU A 113 32.10 1.71 -9.99
C LEU A 113 32.23 3.03 -9.20
N SER A 114 33.40 3.66 -9.25
CA SER A 114 33.62 5.00 -8.69
C SER A 114 33.53 6.09 -9.77
N LEU A 115 32.50 6.96 -9.67
CA LEU A 115 32.21 8.01 -10.64
C LEU A 115 32.54 9.41 -10.09
N GLN A 116 33.70 9.95 -10.43
CA GLN A 116 34.08 11.32 -10.08
C GLN A 116 33.64 12.33 -11.15
N ILE A 117 32.76 13.29 -10.81
CA ILE A 117 32.25 14.33 -11.73
C ILE A 117 32.82 15.73 -11.41
N PHE A 118 32.84 16.60 -12.43
CA PHE A 118 33.47 17.93 -12.37
C PHE A 118 32.41 19.02 -12.15
N GLU A 119 32.70 20.05 -11.36
CA GLU A 119 31.84 21.23 -11.28
C GLU A 119 31.87 22.03 -12.59
N ASN A 120 30.75 22.64 -12.94
CA ASN A 120 30.62 23.45 -14.15
C ASN A 120 30.99 24.90 -13.85
N ILE A 121 32.24 25.29 -14.16
CA ILE A 121 32.76 26.64 -13.94
C ILE A 121 32.83 27.39 -15.27
N GLU A 122 32.42 28.67 -15.27
CA GLU A 122 32.49 29.52 -16.45
C GLU A 122 33.92 29.61 -17.02
N GLY A 123 34.08 29.27 -18.30
CA GLY A 123 35.36 29.22 -19.01
C GLY A 123 36.05 27.85 -19.00
N LEU A 124 35.48 26.83 -18.38
CA LEU A 124 36.02 25.46 -18.36
C LEU A 124 35.81 24.76 -19.71
N ASP A 125 36.86 24.19 -20.29
CA ASP A 125 36.72 23.37 -21.51
C ASP A 125 36.16 21.98 -21.15
N VAL A 126 34.88 21.78 -21.47
CA VAL A 126 34.16 20.52 -21.22
C VAL A 126 34.22 19.54 -22.41
N SER A 127 34.93 19.89 -23.48
CA SER A 127 35.08 19.04 -24.67
C SER A 127 35.56 17.61 -24.37
N PRO A 128 36.49 17.39 -23.40
CA PRO A 128 36.92 16.04 -23.02
C PRO A 128 35.82 15.13 -22.45
N LEU A 129 34.70 15.68 -21.97
CA LEU A 129 33.61 14.93 -21.33
C LEU A 129 32.41 14.65 -22.27
N LYS A 130 32.46 15.12 -23.53
CA LYS A 130 31.39 14.86 -24.51
C LYS A 130 31.27 13.37 -24.85
N GLU A 131 32.41 12.69 -24.93
CA GLU A 131 32.57 11.26 -25.18
C GLU A 131 32.81 10.47 -23.89
N PRO A 132 32.60 9.14 -23.88
CA PRO A 132 32.94 8.29 -22.73
C PRO A 132 34.42 8.41 -22.35
N VAL A 133 34.70 8.65 -21.07
CA VAL A 133 36.06 8.91 -20.57
C VAL A 133 36.70 7.76 -19.82
N ALA A 134 35.95 6.67 -19.65
CA ALA A 134 36.48 5.38 -19.26
C ALA A 134 35.68 4.27 -19.96
N ALA A 135 36.27 3.09 -20.04
CA ALA A 135 35.63 1.88 -20.51
C ALA A 135 35.90 0.74 -19.53
N VAL A 136 34.87 -0.03 -19.21
CA VAL A 136 34.95 -1.27 -18.42
C VAL A 136 34.60 -2.43 -19.35
N LYS A 137 35.45 -3.46 -19.37
CA LYS A 137 35.27 -4.66 -20.20
C LYS A 137 35.76 -5.89 -19.46
N TYR A 138 35.31 -7.06 -19.92
CA TYR A 138 35.78 -8.32 -19.38
C TYR A 138 37.26 -8.55 -19.70
N ASN A 139 38.08 -8.75 -18.66
CA ASN A 139 39.48 -9.12 -18.79
C ASN A 139 39.64 -10.64 -18.77
N LYS A 140 39.99 -11.21 -19.92
CA LYS A 140 40.13 -12.67 -20.07
C LYS A 140 41.27 -13.28 -19.26
N SER A 141 42.32 -12.52 -18.92
CA SER A 141 43.46 -13.07 -18.16
C SER A 141 43.20 -13.12 -16.66
N GLU A 142 42.35 -12.24 -16.15
CA GLU A 142 42.05 -12.10 -14.72
C GLU A 142 40.67 -12.65 -14.35
N GLU A 143 39.91 -13.09 -15.36
CA GLU A 143 38.53 -13.59 -15.23
C GLU A 143 37.65 -12.62 -14.43
N GLU A 144 37.78 -11.30 -14.67
CA GLU A 144 37.01 -10.24 -14.01
C GLU A 144 36.71 -9.06 -14.93
N PHE A 145 35.75 -8.20 -14.55
CA PHE A 145 35.56 -6.92 -15.23
C PHE A 145 36.62 -5.94 -14.73
N ASP A 146 37.42 -5.39 -15.64
CA ASP A 146 38.42 -4.37 -15.29
C ASP A 146 38.28 -3.13 -16.17
N TYR A 147 38.80 -2.01 -15.66
CA TYR A 147 39.00 -0.80 -16.44
C TYR A 147 39.96 -1.06 -17.58
N ASP A 148 39.58 -0.63 -18.79
CA ASP A 148 40.49 -0.64 -19.93
C ASP A 148 41.61 0.39 -19.70
N GLN A 149 42.73 -0.08 -19.14
CA GLN A 149 43.89 0.75 -18.81
C GLN A 149 44.45 1.47 -20.04
N SER A 150 44.37 0.86 -21.23
CA SER A 150 44.82 1.48 -22.48
C SER A 150 43.91 2.63 -22.93
N PHE A 151 42.60 2.47 -22.75
CA PHE A 151 41.61 3.52 -22.98
C PHE A 151 41.74 4.66 -21.96
N TYR A 152 41.89 4.31 -20.68
CA TYR A 152 42.06 5.29 -19.61
C TYR A 152 43.37 6.08 -19.73
N ALA A 153 44.47 5.44 -20.13
CA ALA A 153 45.76 6.11 -20.37
C ALA A 153 45.68 7.17 -21.48
N LEU A 154 44.83 6.98 -22.49
CA LEU A 154 44.61 7.95 -23.58
C LEU A 154 43.82 9.19 -23.12
N VAL A 155 42.88 9.01 -22.18
CA VAL A 155 41.94 10.06 -21.75
C VAL A 155 42.41 10.78 -20.49
N LYS A 156 43.16 10.10 -19.61
CA LYS A 156 43.65 10.62 -18.32
C LYS A 156 44.37 11.97 -18.43
N PRO A 157 45.31 12.21 -19.38
CA PRO A 157 45.96 13.52 -19.50
C PRO A 157 44.99 14.67 -19.78
N LYS A 158 43.91 14.41 -20.53
CA LYS A 158 42.87 15.42 -20.84
C LYS A 158 42.01 15.72 -19.61
N LEU A 159 41.68 14.71 -18.82
CA LEU A 159 40.95 14.87 -17.56
C LEU A 159 41.77 15.59 -16.49
N ASP A 160 43.07 15.29 -16.39
CA ASP A 160 43.98 15.94 -15.44
C ASP A 160 44.20 17.42 -15.82
N ALA A 161 44.35 17.71 -17.12
CA ALA A 161 44.41 19.09 -17.63
C ALA A 161 43.12 19.87 -17.34
N MET A 162 41.96 19.24 -17.54
CA MET A 162 40.66 19.84 -17.23
C MET A 162 40.47 20.08 -15.73
N ALA A 163 40.88 19.12 -14.88
CA ALA A 163 40.84 19.28 -13.42
C ALA A 163 41.70 20.46 -12.95
N LYS A 164 42.90 20.59 -13.53
CA LYS A 164 43.82 21.70 -13.26
C LYS A 164 43.23 23.04 -13.71
N GLN A 165 42.70 23.10 -14.94
CA GLN A 165 42.06 24.29 -15.48
C GLN A 165 40.86 24.72 -14.62
N MET A 166 40.04 23.76 -14.16
CA MET A 166 38.92 24.06 -13.27
C MET A 166 39.40 24.69 -11.96
N LEU A 167 40.43 24.13 -11.32
CA LEU A 167 40.95 24.66 -10.07
C LEU A 167 41.56 26.06 -10.24
N GLU A 168 42.25 26.31 -11.36
CA GLU A 168 42.77 27.62 -11.73
C GLU A 168 41.65 28.65 -11.97
N LEU A 169 40.60 28.28 -12.71
CA LEU A 169 39.44 29.13 -12.94
C LEU A 169 38.67 29.43 -11.65
N ARG A 170 38.51 28.43 -10.77
CA ARG A 170 37.90 28.58 -9.45
C ARG A 170 38.65 29.62 -8.63
N ASN A 171 39.98 29.51 -8.54
CA ASN A 171 40.81 30.46 -7.80
C ASN A 171 40.78 31.87 -8.45
N LYS A 172 40.85 31.96 -9.77
CA LYS A 172 40.79 33.24 -10.50
C LYS A 172 39.45 33.97 -10.28
N HIS A 173 38.34 33.25 -10.37
CA HIS A 173 37.01 33.82 -10.11
C HIS A 173 36.83 34.18 -8.64
N TYR A 174 37.38 33.38 -7.72
CA TYR A 174 37.40 33.71 -6.30
C TYR A 174 38.12 35.05 -6.06
N GLU A 175 39.36 35.20 -6.53
CA GLU A 175 40.15 36.42 -6.35
C GLU A 175 39.49 37.64 -6.98
N LYS A 176 38.93 37.49 -8.19
CA LYS A 176 38.17 38.56 -8.86
C LYS A 176 36.99 39.03 -8.02
N ASN A 177 36.19 38.10 -7.49
CA ASN A 177 35.01 38.43 -6.70
C ASN A 177 35.39 39.07 -5.35
N VAL A 178 36.47 38.62 -4.70
CA VAL A 178 36.99 39.25 -3.47
C VAL A 178 37.46 40.68 -3.76
N ALA A 179 38.25 40.89 -4.82
CA ALA A 179 38.75 42.22 -5.19
C ALA A 179 37.61 43.19 -5.56
N MET A 180 36.63 42.71 -6.33
CA MET A 180 35.46 43.51 -6.72
C MET A 180 34.58 43.84 -5.52
N GLY A 181 34.37 42.88 -4.60
CA GLY A 181 33.67 43.11 -3.34
C GLY A 181 34.35 44.15 -2.45
N ALA A 182 35.68 44.14 -2.37
CA ALA A 182 36.44 45.12 -1.61
C ALA A 182 36.33 46.54 -2.19
N GLU A 183 36.35 46.68 -3.51
CA GLU A 183 36.21 47.97 -4.19
C GLU A 183 34.79 48.54 -4.04
N LEU A 184 33.77 47.69 -4.16
CA LEU A 184 32.37 48.07 -3.96
C LEU A 184 32.07 48.49 -2.51
N MET A 185 32.74 47.89 -1.52
CA MET A 185 32.68 48.35 -0.13
C MET A 185 33.22 49.78 0.03
N LYS A 186 34.32 50.14 -0.65
CA LYS A 186 34.87 51.51 -0.59
C LYS A 186 33.94 52.54 -1.23
N GLN A 187 33.20 52.15 -2.26
CA GLN A 187 32.20 52.97 -2.93
C GLN A 187 30.86 53.05 -2.15
N ASN A 188 30.79 52.46 -0.96
CA ASN A 188 29.60 52.33 -0.13
C ASN A 188 28.43 51.62 -0.82
N LYS A 189 28.72 50.78 -1.83
CA LYS A 189 27.76 49.93 -2.53
C LYS A 189 27.70 48.56 -1.86
N LEU A 190 27.15 48.57 -0.64
CA LEU A 190 27.19 47.43 0.28
C LEU A 190 26.48 46.19 -0.28
N GLU A 191 25.42 46.38 -1.05
CA GLU A 191 24.68 45.32 -1.73
C GLU A 191 25.49 44.59 -2.80
N GLU A 192 26.09 45.37 -3.70
CA GLU A 192 26.92 44.85 -4.79
C GLU A 192 28.18 44.19 -4.23
N ALA A 193 28.72 44.73 -3.14
CA ALA A 193 29.83 44.12 -2.40
C ALA A 193 29.45 42.78 -1.77
N TRP A 194 28.26 42.68 -1.16
CA TRP A 194 27.76 41.44 -0.57
C TRP A 194 27.62 40.33 -1.62
N ALA A 195 27.06 40.65 -2.80
CA ALA A 195 26.94 39.70 -3.91
C ALA A 195 28.30 39.12 -4.32
N CYS A 196 29.32 39.99 -4.40
CA CYS A 196 30.67 39.59 -4.77
C CYS A 196 31.30 38.68 -3.71
N TYR A 197 31.20 39.02 -2.42
CA TYR A 197 31.72 38.15 -1.36
C TYR A 197 30.94 36.83 -1.22
N TYR A 198 29.63 36.81 -1.45
CA TYR A 198 28.84 35.58 -1.47
C TYR A 198 29.28 34.64 -2.59
N LYS A 199 29.49 35.18 -3.80
CA LYS A 199 30.06 34.41 -4.93
C LYS A 199 31.47 33.89 -4.63
N ALA A 200 32.29 34.67 -3.91
CA ALA A 200 33.61 34.21 -3.46
C ALA A 200 33.50 33.07 -2.42
N ASP A 201 32.57 33.15 -1.48
CA ASP A 201 32.32 32.11 -0.47
C ASP A 201 31.86 30.79 -1.13
N GLU A 202 30.99 30.86 -2.13
CA GLU A 202 30.53 29.68 -2.89
C GLU A 202 31.67 28.99 -3.66
N LEU A 203 32.59 29.77 -4.23
CA LEU A 203 33.75 29.26 -4.96
C LEU A 203 34.82 28.66 -4.04
N LYS A 204 34.91 29.11 -2.78
CA LYS A 204 35.91 28.63 -1.80
C LYS A 204 35.38 28.66 -0.35
N PRO A 205 34.47 27.75 0.02
CA PRO A 205 33.77 27.78 1.31
C PRO A 205 34.69 27.62 2.54
N GLU A 206 35.87 27.03 2.36
CA GLU A 206 36.89 26.91 3.39
C GLU A 206 37.61 28.24 3.71
N SER A 207 37.48 29.27 2.87
CA SER A 207 38.06 30.58 3.10
C SER A 207 37.23 31.37 4.10
N LYS A 208 37.84 31.78 5.22
CA LYS A 208 37.15 32.55 6.28
C LYS A 208 36.95 34.03 5.94
N GLU A 209 37.57 34.53 4.88
CA GLU A 209 37.58 35.96 4.56
C GLU A 209 36.24 36.45 3.97
N PRO A 210 35.63 35.80 2.96
CA PRO A 210 34.34 36.20 2.43
C PRO A 210 33.21 36.11 3.47
N ASP A 211 33.13 35.03 4.26
CA ASP A 211 32.16 34.88 5.35
C ASP A 211 32.25 36.02 6.39
N LYS A 212 33.47 36.44 6.77
CA LYS A 212 33.66 37.59 7.65
C LYS A 212 33.14 38.89 7.03
N LYS A 213 33.42 39.12 5.75
CA LYS A 213 32.99 40.33 5.03
C LYS A 213 31.48 40.37 4.81
N ILE A 214 30.86 39.23 4.53
CA ILE A 214 29.40 39.06 4.47
C ILE A 214 28.74 39.47 5.79
N LYS A 215 29.30 39.02 6.93
CA LYS A 215 28.80 39.37 8.27
C LYS A 215 28.99 40.86 8.60
N GLU A 216 30.12 41.43 8.19
CA GLU A 216 30.42 42.86 8.34
C GLU A 216 29.44 43.73 7.54
N ILE A 217 29.23 43.41 6.26
CA ILE A 217 28.31 44.13 5.38
C ILE A 217 26.87 44.03 5.89
N LYS A 218 26.44 42.85 6.34
CA LYS A 218 25.11 42.66 6.93
C LYS A 218 24.89 43.56 8.15
N LYS A 219 25.92 43.74 8.98
CA LYS A 219 25.89 44.64 10.15
C LYS A 219 25.83 46.11 9.76
N LEU A 220 26.48 46.51 8.67
CA LEU A 220 26.45 47.88 8.14
C LEU A 220 25.09 48.20 7.50
N LEU A 221 24.50 47.28 6.73
CA LEU A 221 23.18 47.42 6.11
C LEU A 221 22.06 47.57 7.14
N THR A 222 22.13 46.88 8.28
CA THR A 222 21.17 47.03 9.38
C THR A 222 21.17 48.41 10.06
N LYS A 223 22.15 49.28 9.79
CA LYS A 223 22.32 50.55 10.52
C LYS A 223 21.73 51.78 9.79
N ASN A 224 21.49 51.74 8.47
CA ASN A 224 21.10 52.93 7.68
C ASN A 224 19.70 52.86 7.02
N SER A 225 19.10 51.68 6.84
CA SER A 225 17.69 51.48 6.43
C SER A 225 17.28 50.06 6.83
N SER A 226 16.00 49.79 7.09
CA SER A 226 15.59 48.41 7.41
C SER A 226 15.75 47.53 6.16
N ILE A 227 16.50 46.42 6.26
CA ILE A 227 16.69 45.44 5.18
C ILE A 227 15.35 44.95 4.61
N ASP A 228 14.29 44.97 5.44
CA ASP A 228 12.93 44.61 5.07
C ASP A 228 12.28 45.61 4.11
N GLU A 229 12.62 46.89 4.22
CA GLU A 229 12.09 47.96 3.36
C GLU A 229 12.76 47.91 1.98
N LEU A 230 14.07 47.65 1.95
CA LEU A 230 14.81 47.43 0.70
C LEU A 230 14.35 46.16 -0.04
N TYR A 231 14.13 45.06 0.69
CA TYR A 231 13.56 43.83 0.15
C TYR A 231 12.15 44.06 -0.43
N LYS A 232 11.26 44.72 0.32
CA LYS A 232 9.89 45.02 -0.14
C LYS A 232 9.88 45.90 -1.40
N ASN A 233 10.74 46.92 -1.44
CA ASN A 233 10.86 47.81 -2.60
C ASN A 233 11.39 47.06 -3.83
N ALA A 234 12.37 46.16 -3.66
CA ALA A 234 12.89 45.34 -4.75
C ALA A 234 11.85 44.36 -5.29
N ILE A 235 11.09 43.67 -4.41
CA ILE A 235 9.99 42.78 -4.83
C ILE A 235 8.90 43.57 -5.57
N SER A 236 8.48 44.71 -5.03
CA SER A 236 7.44 45.52 -5.67
C SER A 236 7.88 46.07 -7.03
N SER A 237 9.15 46.45 -7.18
CA SER A 237 9.72 46.83 -8.48
C SER A 237 9.74 45.65 -9.46
N ALA A 238 10.19 44.48 -8.99
CA ALA A 238 10.29 43.26 -9.81
C ALA A 238 8.93 42.76 -10.29
N ASP A 239 7.93 42.72 -9.41
CA ASP A 239 6.55 42.35 -9.73
C ASP A 239 5.95 43.32 -10.78
N HIS A 240 6.20 44.62 -10.61
CA HIS A 240 5.72 45.64 -11.56
C HIS A 240 6.41 45.51 -12.93
N MET A 241 7.72 45.29 -13.00
CA MET A 241 8.44 45.07 -14.27
C MET A 241 7.99 43.78 -14.96
N ALA A 242 7.75 42.71 -14.20
CA ALA A 242 7.21 41.44 -14.72
C ALA A 242 5.82 41.63 -15.33
N SER A 243 4.96 42.42 -14.68
CA SER A 243 3.61 42.74 -15.21
C SER A 243 3.63 43.51 -16.53
N LYS A 244 4.72 44.25 -16.80
CA LYS A 244 4.95 44.98 -18.07
C LYS A 244 5.72 44.15 -19.10
N ASN A 245 5.89 42.85 -18.86
CA ASN A 245 6.64 41.92 -19.70
C ASN A 245 8.11 42.32 -19.94
N LYS A 246 8.69 43.15 -19.06
CA LYS A 246 10.13 43.49 -19.07
C LYS A 246 10.91 42.44 -18.30
N LEU A 247 10.99 41.23 -18.86
CA LEU A 247 11.44 40.01 -18.16
C LEU A 247 12.89 40.12 -17.65
N ASN A 248 13.80 40.75 -18.41
CA ASN A 248 15.19 40.93 -17.99
C ASN A 248 15.35 41.94 -16.84
N ASP A 249 14.57 43.03 -16.85
CA ASP A 249 14.59 44.01 -15.77
C ASP A 249 13.94 43.45 -14.49
N ALA A 250 12.86 42.68 -14.66
CA ALA A 250 12.20 41.97 -13.57
C ALA A 250 13.12 40.92 -12.92
N LEU A 251 13.82 40.12 -13.75
CA LEU A 251 14.81 39.14 -13.28
C LEU A 251 15.89 39.82 -12.41
N LYS A 252 16.42 40.95 -12.88
CA LYS A 252 17.44 41.73 -12.17
C LYS A 252 16.94 42.26 -10.82
N ASP A 253 15.70 42.72 -10.75
CA ASP A 253 15.10 43.21 -9.49
C ASP A 253 14.72 42.06 -8.53
N TYR A 254 14.33 40.87 -9.02
CA TYR A 254 14.15 39.69 -8.16
C TYR A 254 15.48 39.15 -7.63
N GLU A 255 16.55 39.16 -8.44
CA GLU A 255 17.91 38.84 -7.97
C GLU A 255 18.37 39.84 -6.90
N LYS A 256 18.03 41.13 -7.08
CA LYS A 256 18.25 42.17 -6.07
C LYS A 256 17.41 41.94 -4.81
N ALA A 257 16.21 41.38 -4.89
CA ALA A 257 15.43 41.00 -3.72
C ALA A 257 16.02 39.79 -2.99
N MET A 258 16.51 38.78 -3.72
CA MET A 258 17.26 37.65 -3.15
C MET A 258 18.56 38.09 -2.45
N LEU A 259 19.13 39.22 -2.86
CA LEU A 259 20.28 39.83 -2.21
C LEU A 259 19.98 40.29 -0.77
N TYR A 260 18.78 40.82 -0.55
CA TYR A 260 18.33 41.28 0.78
C TYR A 260 17.80 40.13 1.64
N ARG A 261 17.19 39.10 1.03
CA ARG A 261 16.70 37.88 1.69
C ARG A 261 16.96 36.63 0.83
N PRO A 262 18.14 36.00 0.97
CA PRO A 262 18.52 34.83 0.16
C PRO A 262 17.65 33.58 0.40
N GLU A 263 16.98 33.53 1.54
CA GLU A 263 16.13 32.42 1.96
C GLU A 263 14.67 32.59 1.51
N ASP A 264 14.36 33.68 0.80
CA ASP A 264 13.02 33.98 0.34
C ASP A 264 12.61 33.12 -0.86
N MET A 265 11.59 32.29 -0.64
CA MET A 265 11.06 31.40 -1.68
C MET A 265 10.30 32.15 -2.78
N TYR A 266 9.78 33.36 -2.52
CA TYR A 266 9.03 34.13 -3.51
C TYR A 266 9.95 34.64 -4.62
N ALA A 267 11.02 35.37 -4.28
CA ALA A 267 12.02 35.86 -5.24
C ALA A 267 12.70 34.71 -6.00
N SER A 268 13.08 33.63 -5.30
CA SER A 268 13.76 32.48 -5.91
C SER A 268 12.88 31.74 -6.94
N ASN A 269 11.60 31.52 -6.63
CA ASN A 269 10.67 30.91 -7.58
C ASN A 269 10.41 31.82 -8.78
N LYS A 270 10.34 33.14 -8.57
CA LYS A 270 10.12 34.12 -9.64
C LYS A 270 11.32 34.27 -10.57
N ILE A 271 12.55 34.21 -10.06
CA ILE A 271 13.76 34.11 -10.89
C ILE A 271 13.68 32.87 -11.79
N HIS A 272 13.35 31.71 -11.22
CA HIS A 272 13.25 30.48 -12.00
C HIS A 272 12.15 30.53 -13.07
N GLU A 273 11.04 31.20 -12.77
CA GLU A 273 9.95 31.47 -13.72
C GLU A 273 10.39 32.42 -14.85
N MET A 274 11.05 33.54 -14.51
CA MET A 274 11.55 34.53 -15.48
C MET A 274 12.64 33.94 -16.38
N GLU A 275 13.60 33.20 -15.81
CA GLU A 275 14.64 32.47 -16.57
C GLU A 275 14.02 31.50 -17.57
N LYS A 276 12.95 30.78 -17.17
CA LYS A 276 12.23 29.86 -18.05
C LYS A 276 11.51 30.61 -19.19
N LEU A 277 10.92 31.76 -18.89
CA LEU A 277 10.24 32.61 -19.89
C LEU A 277 11.24 33.24 -20.87
N ILE A 278 12.38 33.73 -20.38
CA ILE A 278 13.48 34.25 -21.21
C ILE A 278 14.09 33.13 -22.06
N ALA A 279 14.33 31.94 -21.48
CA ALA A 279 14.85 30.78 -22.20
C ALA A 279 13.87 30.21 -23.23
N SER A 280 12.56 30.47 -23.09
CA SER A 280 11.55 30.10 -24.10
C SER A 280 11.51 31.02 -25.32
N GLY A 281 12.36 32.05 -25.38
CA GLY A 281 12.65 32.78 -26.62
C GLY A 281 11.60 33.82 -27.04
N THR A 282 10.77 34.34 -26.14
CA THR A 282 9.90 35.48 -26.44
C THR A 282 10.67 36.81 -26.28
N VAL A 283 11.54 37.09 -27.24
CA VAL A 283 11.85 38.47 -27.64
C VAL A 283 11.00 38.76 -28.86
N VAL A 284 10.00 39.62 -28.74
CA VAL A 284 9.51 40.39 -29.88
C VAL A 284 9.66 41.84 -29.49
N ALA A 285 10.65 42.47 -30.13
CA ALA A 285 10.78 43.90 -30.20
C ALA A 285 9.53 44.51 -30.85
N SER A 286 9.20 45.71 -30.40
CA SER A 286 8.29 46.65 -31.05
C SER A 286 8.63 46.84 -32.53
N ASP A 287 7.66 46.65 -33.41
CA ASP A 287 7.11 47.65 -34.34
C ASP A 287 6.44 46.99 -35.57
N ASP A 288 5.26 47.52 -35.87
CA ASP A 288 4.61 47.73 -37.17
C ASP A 288 4.44 46.62 -38.23
N ASN A 289 3.19 46.60 -38.72
CA ASN A 289 2.70 46.31 -40.08
C ASN A 289 2.12 44.93 -40.46
N LEU A 290 0.85 45.03 -40.88
CA LEU A 290 0.19 44.42 -42.06
C LEU A 290 -0.27 42.95 -42.03
N ALA A 291 -1.60 42.83 -41.83
CA ALA A 291 -2.61 42.34 -42.78
C ALA A 291 -2.59 40.92 -43.41
N GLU A 292 -3.81 40.36 -43.47
CA GLU A 292 -4.35 39.39 -44.45
C GLU A 292 -3.74 37.99 -44.55
N ASN A 293 -4.48 36.96 -44.10
CA ASN A 293 -5.40 36.27 -45.02
C ASN A 293 -6.22 35.16 -44.34
N THR A 294 -7.53 35.33 -44.49
CA THR A 294 -8.59 34.33 -44.70
C THR A 294 -8.14 33.01 -45.33
N THR A 295 -8.60 31.87 -44.79
CA THR A 295 -9.47 30.97 -45.57
C THR A 295 -10.21 29.97 -44.69
N THR A 296 -11.52 30.06 -44.86
CA THR A 296 -12.61 29.17 -44.46
C THR A 296 -12.46 27.80 -45.12
N THR A 297 -12.75 26.72 -44.40
CA THR A 297 -13.35 25.53 -45.02
C THR A 297 -14.24 24.80 -44.02
N THR A 298 -15.54 25.03 -44.17
CA THR A 298 -16.62 24.17 -43.69
C THR A 298 -16.65 22.89 -44.50
N VAL A 299 -16.63 21.71 -43.86
CA VAL A 299 -17.16 20.47 -44.45
C VAL A 299 -17.91 19.68 -43.36
N THR A 300 -19.23 19.77 -43.51
CA THR A 300 -20.31 18.80 -43.23
C THR A 300 -20.04 17.54 -42.39
N ALA A 301 -20.96 17.34 -41.46
CA ALA A 301 -21.25 16.08 -40.79
C ALA A 301 -21.43 14.93 -41.80
N ASN A 302 -20.79 13.79 -41.50
CA ASN A 302 -21.20 12.51 -42.04
C ASN A 302 -21.24 11.46 -40.94
N THR A 303 -22.44 10.92 -40.79
CA THR A 303 -22.82 9.75 -40.02
C THR A 303 -22.28 8.48 -40.66
N SER A 304 -21.35 7.80 -40.01
CA SER A 304 -21.17 6.35 -40.11
C SER A 304 -20.12 5.91 -39.07
N ALA A 305 -20.46 4.88 -38.30
CA ALA A 305 -19.58 4.25 -37.33
C ALA A 305 -18.41 3.55 -38.07
N PRO A 306 -17.15 3.71 -37.62
CA PRO A 306 -16.06 2.86 -38.08
C PRO A 306 -16.07 1.51 -37.32
N PRO A 307 -15.56 0.43 -37.93
CA PRO A 307 -15.59 -0.90 -37.32
C PRO A 307 -14.61 -1.01 -36.15
N LEU A 308 -15.01 -1.82 -35.15
CA LEU A 308 -14.13 -2.36 -34.12
C LEU A 308 -13.05 -3.21 -34.79
N ASN A 309 -11.84 -2.66 -34.96
CA ASN A 309 -10.54 -3.37 -34.97
C ASN A 309 -9.46 -2.38 -35.43
N ASP A 310 -9.01 -1.50 -34.53
CA ASP A 310 -7.66 -0.91 -34.52
C ASP A 310 -7.59 0.21 -33.46
N ILE A 311 -7.47 -0.17 -32.19
CA ILE A 311 -6.84 0.69 -31.19
C ILE A 311 -5.59 -0.06 -30.75
N LYS A 312 -4.49 0.16 -31.48
CA LYS A 312 -3.16 -0.20 -30.99
C LYS A 312 -2.95 0.48 -29.65
N GLU A 313 -2.88 -0.33 -28.60
CA GLU A 313 -2.47 0.09 -27.26
C GLU A 313 -1.16 0.87 -27.33
N LYS A 314 -1.22 2.19 -27.18
CA LYS A 314 -0.08 2.92 -26.62
C LYS A 314 -0.06 2.59 -25.12
N LYS A 315 0.69 1.54 -24.76
CA LYS A 315 1.12 1.27 -23.39
C LYS A 315 1.82 2.52 -22.84
N VAL A 316 1.10 3.33 -22.10
CA VAL A 316 1.69 4.23 -21.10
C VAL A 316 1.95 3.33 -19.89
N THR A 317 3.20 2.93 -19.70
CA THR A 317 3.59 2.01 -18.61
C THR A 317 3.45 2.69 -17.25
N ALA A 318 3.09 1.89 -16.23
CA ALA A 318 2.98 2.30 -14.83
C ALA A 318 4.23 3.05 -14.30
N GLU A 319 5.39 2.85 -14.93
CA GLU A 319 6.68 3.47 -14.63
C GLU A 319 6.68 5.00 -14.79
N THR A 320 5.89 5.55 -15.72
CA THR A 320 5.83 7.02 -15.93
C THR A 320 5.07 7.73 -14.81
N ILE A 321 4.14 7.02 -14.15
CA ILE A 321 3.22 7.56 -13.13
C ILE A 321 3.84 7.45 -11.74
N ILE A 322 4.56 6.36 -11.46
CA ILE A 322 5.34 6.17 -10.22
C ILE A 322 6.39 7.30 -10.09
N HIS A 323 7.01 7.68 -11.21
CA HIS A 323 8.07 8.69 -11.23
C HIS A 323 7.64 10.11 -10.79
N ASP A 324 6.38 10.52 -10.99
CA ASP A 324 5.93 11.89 -10.70
C ASP A 324 5.46 12.05 -9.23
N ASN A 325 4.90 10.99 -8.63
CA ASN A 325 4.61 10.92 -7.19
C ASN A 325 5.89 10.83 -6.35
N ASP A 326 6.84 9.99 -6.75
CA ASP A 326 8.15 9.89 -6.09
C ASP A 326 8.91 11.23 -6.12
N ARG A 327 8.71 12.03 -7.17
CA ARG A 327 9.35 13.34 -7.32
C ARG A 327 8.76 14.39 -6.38
N ARG A 328 7.43 14.40 -6.17
CA ARG A 328 6.76 15.30 -5.20
C ARG A 328 7.07 14.90 -3.77
N GLU A 329 7.04 13.61 -3.45
CA GLU A 329 7.38 13.10 -2.13
C GLU A 329 8.85 13.38 -1.77
N LEU A 330 9.77 13.25 -2.72
CA LEU A 330 11.18 13.59 -2.53
C LEU A 330 11.40 15.10 -2.28
N ILE A 331 10.61 15.97 -2.91
CA ILE A 331 10.66 17.43 -2.68
C ILE A 331 10.17 17.74 -1.26
N VAL A 332 9.08 17.13 -0.82
CA VAL A 332 8.55 17.34 0.54
C VAL A 332 9.51 16.79 1.60
N LYS A 333 10.09 15.59 1.38
CA LYS A 333 11.13 15.02 2.26
C LYS A 333 12.37 15.92 2.39
N ARG A 334 12.81 16.57 1.30
CA ARG A 334 13.91 17.56 1.37
C ARG A 334 13.53 18.81 2.16
N LYS A 335 12.28 19.28 2.05
CA LYS A 335 11.78 20.41 2.85
C LYS A 335 11.72 20.06 4.33
N ILE A 336 11.28 18.85 4.67
CA ILE A 336 11.28 18.33 6.05
C ILE A 336 12.70 18.31 6.62
N ASP A 337 13.67 17.73 5.89
CA ASP A 337 15.08 17.71 6.31
C ASP A 337 15.60 19.14 6.61
N SER A 338 15.30 20.12 5.75
CA SER A 338 15.69 21.52 5.96
C SER A 338 15.02 22.15 7.17
N CYS A 339 13.71 21.97 7.35
CA CYS A 339 12.99 22.52 8.48
C CYS A 339 13.46 21.90 9.81
N LEU A 340 13.86 20.63 9.85
CA LEU A 340 14.44 20.00 11.05
C LEU A 340 15.79 20.62 11.44
N ILE A 341 16.62 21.00 10.46
CA ILE A 341 17.89 21.70 10.71
C ILE A 341 17.62 23.07 11.30
N VAL A 342 16.70 23.83 10.70
CA VAL A 342 16.33 25.17 11.18
C VAL A 342 15.73 25.08 12.59
N LEU A 343 14.84 24.12 12.84
CA LEU A 343 14.24 23.91 14.16
C LEU A 343 15.31 23.69 15.23
N ASN A 344 16.25 22.77 15.00
CA ASN A 344 17.35 22.51 15.92
C ASN A 344 18.20 23.75 16.20
N ALA A 345 18.41 24.61 15.20
CA ALA A 345 19.15 25.86 15.38
C ALA A 345 18.38 26.87 16.25
N ARG A 346 17.05 26.99 16.04
CA ARG A 346 16.19 27.90 16.82
C ARG A 346 15.99 27.46 18.26
N GLU A 347 15.96 26.15 18.50
CA GLU A 347 15.91 25.63 19.87
C GLU A 347 17.22 25.86 20.62
N LYS A 348 18.36 25.66 19.96
CA LYS A 348 19.67 25.96 20.55
C LYS A 348 19.87 27.45 20.84
N SER A 349 19.26 28.34 20.06
CA SER A 349 19.31 29.78 20.32
C SER A 349 18.29 30.27 21.35
N GLY A 350 17.41 29.40 21.84
CA GLY A 350 16.36 29.74 22.81
C GLY A 350 15.21 30.58 22.23
N ASN A 351 15.12 30.76 20.90
CA ASN A 351 14.08 31.56 20.28
C ASN A 351 12.79 30.75 20.10
N LYS A 352 12.01 30.64 21.19
CA LYS A 352 10.76 29.84 21.22
C LYS A 352 9.75 30.25 20.14
N LYS A 353 9.66 31.53 19.79
CA LYS A 353 8.69 32.03 18.81
C LYS A 353 9.03 31.59 17.38
N GLU A 354 10.29 31.75 16.97
CA GLU A 354 10.77 31.25 15.67
C GLU A 354 10.75 29.72 15.61
N ALA A 355 11.00 29.03 16.72
CA ALA A 355 10.87 27.57 16.79
C ALA A 355 9.43 27.11 16.49
N VAL A 356 8.42 27.78 17.06
CA VAL A 356 7.00 27.48 16.77
C VAL A 356 6.67 27.64 15.28
N GLU A 357 7.17 28.68 14.63
CA GLU A 357 6.92 28.91 13.20
C GLU A 357 7.45 27.74 12.36
N VAL A 358 8.67 27.28 12.64
CA VAL A 358 9.28 26.13 11.95
C VAL A 358 8.55 24.82 12.28
N ILE A 359 8.10 24.64 13.52
CA ILE A 359 7.31 23.48 13.95
C ILE A 359 5.97 23.43 13.19
N ASN A 360 5.28 24.55 13.03
CA ASN A 360 4.03 24.61 12.27
C ASN A 360 4.25 24.23 10.81
N VAL A 361 5.34 24.71 10.18
CA VAL A 361 5.70 24.33 8.80
C VAL A 361 6.02 22.83 8.71
N LEU A 362 6.74 22.26 9.69
CA LEU A 362 6.98 20.82 9.74
C LEU A 362 5.68 20.03 9.83
N ALA A 363 4.77 20.44 10.70
CA ALA A 363 3.46 19.81 10.85
C ALA A 363 2.65 19.85 9.55
N GLU A 364 2.66 20.96 8.82
CA GLU A 364 2.01 21.09 7.51
C GLU A 364 2.67 20.19 6.44
N LEU A 365 4.00 20.08 6.45
CA LEU A 365 4.72 19.21 5.52
C LEU A 365 4.42 17.73 5.77
N TYR A 366 4.42 17.29 7.04
CA TYR A 366 4.02 15.93 7.41
C TYR A 366 2.56 15.65 7.07
N LEU A 367 1.67 16.62 7.31
CA LEU A 367 0.27 16.52 6.90
C LEU A 367 0.13 16.35 5.38
N SER A 368 0.95 17.04 4.58
CA SER A 368 0.90 16.97 3.12
C SER A 368 1.34 15.63 2.52
N ILE A 369 2.14 14.84 3.26
CA ILE A 369 2.54 13.48 2.87
C ILE A 369 1.69 12.39 3.53
N GLY A 370 0.68 12.77 4.31
CA GLY A 370 -0.23 11.84 4.99
C GLY A 370 0.33 11.25 6.29
N ASP A 371 1.45 11.76 6.81
CA ASP A 371 1.99 11.35 8.11
C ASP A 371 1.30 12.15 9.22
N PHE A 372 0.08 11.71 9.55
CA PHE A 372 -0.78 12.40 10.51
C PHE A 372 -0.25 12.32 11.95
N ASP A 373 0.48 11.27 12.29
CA ASP A 373 1.08 11.08 13.62
C ASP A 373 2.19 12.11 13.84
N ALA A 374 3.13 12.24 12.88
CA ALA A 374 4.17 13.25 12.96
C ALA A 374 3.56 14.67 12.94
N ALA A 375 2.56 14.93 12.11
CA ALA A 375 1.88 16.22 12.06
C ALA A 375 1.23 16.58 13.41
N ASN A 376 0.57 15.62 14.08
CA ASN A 376 0.00 15.81 15.40
C ASN A 376 1.08 16.12 16.44
N ASP A 377 2.18 15.36 16.48
CA ASP A 377 3.27 15.58 17.42
C ASP A 377 3.88 16.99 17.32
N TYR A 378 4.12 17.45 16.08
CA TYR A 378 4.63 18.80 15.86
C TYR A 378 3.60 19.87 16.27
N TYR A 379 2.32 19.73 15.91
CA TYR A 379 1.33 20.70 16.35
C TYR A 379 1.10 20.70 17.87
N ASP A 380 1.15 19.56 18.56
CA ASP A 380 1.07 19.49 20.02
C ASP A 380 2.27 20.19 20.68
N ARG A 381 3.45 20.07 20.07
CA ARG A 381 4.64 20.78 20.51
C ARG A 381 4.53 22.29 20.28
N ALA A 382 3.99 22.71 19.14
CA ALA A 382 3.66 24.13 18.89
C ALA A 382 2.64 24.65 19.90
N LEU A 383 1.64 23.84 20.28
CA LEU A 383 0.61 24.22 21.23
C LEU A 383 1.21 24.49 22.61
N ARG A 384 2.08 23.60 23.10
CA ARG A 384 2.80 23.78 24.38
C ARG A 384 3.66 25.05 24.38
N LEU A 385 4.42 25.28 23.32
CA LEU A 385 5.26 26.48 23.20
C LEU A 385 4.43 27.76 23.10
N ASN A 386 3.29 27.73 22.41
CA ASN A 386 2.37 28.89 22.36
C ASN A 386 1.68 29.15 23.70
N GLN A 387 1.41 28.10 24.48
CA GLN A 387 0.93 28.22 25.87
C GLN A 387 1.99 28.87 26.77
N ASP A 388 3.25 28.45 26.67
CA ASP A 388 4.38 29.08 27.38
C ASP A 388 4.53 30.57 27.03
N LEU A 389 4.31 30.92 25.75
CA LEU A 389 4.41 32.30 25.25
C LEU A 389 3.16 33.14 25.60
N GLY A 390 2.08 32.52 26.07
CA GLY A 390 0.81 33.19 26.37
C GLY A 390 0.09 33.76 25.14
N ASP A 391 0.44 33.35 23.92
CA ASP A 391 -0.15 33.87 22.68
C ASP A 391 -1.48 33.17 22.39
N LYS A 392 -2.57 33.73 22.91
CA LYS A 392 -3.93 33.20 22.70
C LYS A 392 -4.32 33.07 21.22
N VAL A 393 -3.82 33.96 20.35
CA VAL A 393 -4.09 33.90 18.90
C VAL A 393 -3.43 32.66 18.31
N ALA A 394 -2.15 32.44 18.64
CA ALA A 394 -1.39 31.29 18.16
C ALA A 394 -1.92 29.97 18.73
N ILE A 395 -2.29 29.93 20.02
CA ILE A 395 -2.94 28.77 20.67
C ILE A 395 -4.20 28.36 19.90
N SER A 396 -5.10 29.31 19.64
CA SER A 396 -6.34 29.02 18.90
C SER A 396 -6.07 28.52 17.47
N LYS A 397 -5.10 29.10 16.77
CA LYS A 397 -4.68 28.62 15.43
C LYS A 397 -4.14 27.20 15.47
N THR A 398 -3.26 26.88 16.43
CA THR A 398 -2.69 25.53 16.58
C THR A 398 -3.77 24.51 16.93
N LEU A 399 -4.69 24.83 17.85
CA LEU A 399 -5.85 23.97 18.16
C LEU A 399 -6.72 23.71 16.93
N ASN A 400 -6.97 24.74 16.12
CA ASN A 400 -7.71 24.57 14.87
C ASN A 400 -6.96 23.64 13.91
N ASN A 401 -5.63 23.74 13.81
CA ASN A 401 -4.85 22.85 12.95
C ASN A 401 -4.81 21.40 13.47
N LEU A 402 -4.70 21.19 14.79
CA LEU A 402 -4.85 19.86 15.42
C LEU A 402 -6.22 19.25 15.13
N GLY A 403 -7.27 20.07 15.13
CA GLY A 403 -8.61 19.65 14.71
C GLY A 403 -8.63 19.16 13.26
N VAL A 404 -7.96 19.86 12.35
CA VAL A 404 -7.85 19.46 10.93
C VAL A 404 -7.04 18.18 10.75
N VAL A 405 -5.89 18.04 11.44
CA VAL A 405 -5.10 16.82 11.37
C VAL A 405 -5.89 15.63 11.92
N SER A 406 -6.58 15.81 13.05
CA SER A 406 -7.44 14.77 13.64
C SER A 406 -8.60 14.37 12.74
N ASP A 407 -9.20 15.32 12.01
CA ASP A 407 -10.26 15.02 11.01
C ASP A 407 -9.69 14.24 9.82
N ASN A 408 -8.50 14.59 9.34
CA ASN A 408 -7.82 13.87 8.26
C ASN A 408 -7.34 12.47 8.69
N ALA A 409 -6.99 12.29 9.97
CA ALA A 409 -6.63 11.00 10.58
C ALA A 409 -7.85 10.14 10.96
N ALA A 410 -9.04 10.44 10.42
CA ALA A 410 -10.30 9.73 10.70
C ALA A 410 -10.67 9.65 12.19
N SER A 411 -10.27 10.64 13.00
CA SER A 411 -10.59 10.77 14.43
C SER A 411 -11.54 11.95 14.69
N PRO A 412 -12.81 11.87 14.25
CA PRO A 412 -13.71 13.03 14.22
C PRO A 412 -14.07 13.57 15.60
N ASP A 413 -14.09 12.73 16.64
CA ASP A 413 -14.40 13.18 18.00
C ASP A 413 -13.25 14.00 18.60
N LYS A 414 -12.00 13.63 18.33
CA LYS A 414 -10.82 14.44 18.69
C LYS A 414 -10.81 15.75 17.93
N ALA A 415 -11.15 15.72 16.64
CA ALA A 415 -11.25 16.92 15.82
C ALA A 415 -12.26 17.92 16.39
N LEU A 416 -13.46 17.44 16.74
CA LEU A 416 -14.51 18.26 17.35
C LEU A 416 -14.08 18.82 18.72
N ALA A 417 -13.38 18.05 19.54
CA ALA A 417 -12.85 18.55 20.81
C ALA A 417 -11.86 19.71 20.61
N TYR A 418 -10.90 19.57 19.69
CA TYR A 418 -9.96 20.64 19.38
C TYR A 418 -10.63 21.89 18.78
N PHE A 419 -11.60 21.70 17.90
CA PHE A 419 -12.40 22.81 17.36
C PHE A 419 -13.21 23.50 18.46
N GLN A 420 -13.79 22.75 19.39
CA GLN A 420 -14.55 23.31 20.51
C GLN A 420 -13.65 24.16 21.42
N THR A 421 -12.47 23.67 21.79
CA THR A 421 -11.51 24.45 22.58
C THR A 421 -11.02 25.68 21.82
N SER A 422 -10.76 25.57 20.52
CA SER A 422 -10.39 26.73 19.69
C SER A 422 -11.52 27.76 19.64
N LEU A 423 -12.78 27.31 19.57
CA LEU A 423 -13.97 28.17 19.52
C LEU A 423 -14.13 28.97 20.81
N GLU A 424 -13.89 28.37 21.97
CA GLU A 424 -13.92 29.05 23.26
C GLU A 424 -12.89 30.18 23.32
N VAL A 425 -11.66 29.93 22.87
CA VAL A 425 -10.63 30.98 22.78
C VAL A 425 -11.04 32.09 21.81
N LYS A 426 -11.64 31.76 20.65
CA LYS A 426 -12.13 32.77 19.70
C LYS A 426 -13.29 33.59 20.25
N LYS A 427 -14.19 32.98 21.04
CA LYS A 427 -15.28 33.67 21.74
C LYS A 427 -14.75 34.66 22.76
N ASP A 428 -13.77 34.26 23.57
CA ASP A 428 -13.10 35.14 24.54
C ASP A 428 -12.43 36.34 23.85
N MET A 429 -11.87 36.12 22.67
CA MET A 429 -11.25 37.15 21.85
C MET A 429 -12.27 38.00 21.06
N LYS A 430 -13.56 37.63 21.06
CA LYS A 430 -14.61 38.22 20.21
C LYS A 430 -14.28 38.21 18.72
N ASP A 431 -13.50 37.22 18.27
CA ASP A 431 -13.03 37.09 16.88
C ASP A 431 -14.09 36.38 16.02
N LYS A 432 -15.00 37.17 15.43
CA LYS A 432 -16.11 36.66 14.59
C LYS A 432 -15.65 35.87 13.37
N ASP A 433 -14.59 36.33 12.69
CA ASP A 433 -14.01 35.64 11.53
C ASP A 433 -13.43 34.28 11.95
N GLY A 434 -12.72 34.23 13.07
CA GLY A 434 -12.21 32.99 13.66
C GLY A 434 -13.33 32.01 14.04
N MET A 435 -14.42 32.51 14.63
CA MET A 435 -15.58 31.68 14.99
C MET A 435 -16.27 31.10 13.75
N ALA A 436 -16.49 31.90 12.70
CA ALA A 436 -17.09 31.44 11.44
C ALA A 436 -16.30 30.26 10.86
N LYS A 437 -14.97 30.41 10.73
CA LYS A 437 -14.07 29.36 10.23
C LYS A 437 -14.14 28.07 11.03
N ILE A 438 -14.30 28.15 12.36
CA ILE A 438 -14.39 26.96 13.21
C ILE A 438 -15.76 26.30 13.04
N TYR A 439 -16.85 27.05 13.01
CA TYR A 439 -18.18 26.51 12.74
C TYR A 439 -18.26 25.82 11.38
N TYR A 440 -17.69 26.42 10.33
CA TYR A 440 -17.56 25.79 9.02
C TYR A 440 -16.84 24.44 9.08
N ARG A 441 -15.74 24.34 9.85
CA ARG A 441 -15.00 23.09 10.01
C ARG A 441 -15.78 22.04 10.80
N MET A 442 -16.42 22.42 11.91
CA MET A 442 -17.29 21.54 12.68
C MET A 442 -18.43 21.00 11.82
N ALA A 443 -19.06 21.86 11.01
CA ALA A 443 -20.10 21.46 10.08
C ALA A 443 -19.60 20.41 9.07
N LYS A 444 -18.39 20.58 8.51
CA LYS A 444 -17.78 19.56 7.63
C LYS A 444 -17.52 18.23 8.33
N VAL A 445 -17.09 18.25 9.60
CA VAL A 445 -16.90 17.01 10.37
C VAL A 445 -18.26 16.32 10.60
N TYR A 446 -19.28 17.06 11.03
CA TYR A 446 -20.63 16.50 11.21
C TYR A 446 -21.23 15.97 9.90
N TYR A 447 -20.96 16.65 8.77
CA TYR A 447 -21.35 16.18 7.44
C TYR A 447 -20.73 14.82 7.12
N LYS A 448 -19.41 14.65 7.36
CA LYS A 448 -18.72 13.35 7.21
C LYS A 448 -19.26 12.27 8.14
N LYS A 449 -19.67 12.63 9.37
CA LYS A 449 -20.32 11.72 10.34
C LYS A 449 -21.76 11.37 9.98
N ARG A 450 -22.30 11.89 8.87
CA ARG A 450 -23.71 11.76 8.46
C ARG A 450 -24.73 12.36 9.45
N ASP A 451 -24.29 13.20 10.39
CA ASP A 451 -25.17 14.00 11.25
C ASP A 451 -25.53 15.30 10.52
N LEU A 452 -26.42 15.17 9.53
CA LEU A 452 -26.81 16.27 8.64
C LEU A 452 -27.49 17.43 9.39
N LYS A 453 -28.16 17.14 10.52
CA LYS A 453 -28.83 18.16 11.35
C LYS A 453 -27.83 19.09 12.03
N ARG A 454 -26.78 18.54 12.66
CA ARG A 454 -25.74 19.40 13.25
C ARG A 454 -24.86 20.04 12.17
N ALA A 455 -24.63 19.34 11.06
CA ALA A 455 -23.89 19.91 9.95
C ALA A 455 -24.54 21.19 9.43
N ILE A 456 -25.87 21.20 9.24
CA ILE A 456 -26.57 22.40 8.80
C ILE A 456 -26.59 23.49 9.87
N GLU A 457 -26.84 23.16 11.14
CA GLU A 457 -26.85 24.14 12.24
C GLU A 457 -25.51 24.90 12.33
N TYR A 458 -24.39 24.19 12.27
CA TYR A 458 -23.08 24.84 12.33
C TYR A 458 -22.72 25.57 11.03
N MET A 459 -23.17 25.09 9.88
CA MET A 459 -22.94 25.79 8.61
C MET A 459 -23.74 27.10 8.54
N GLU A 460 -24.97 27.11 9.05
CA GLU A 460 -25.80 28.32 9.17
C GLU A 460 -25.16 29.34 10.11
N LYS A 461 -24.65 28.91 11.28
CA LYS A 461 -23.88 29.80 12.18
C LYS A 461 -22.65 30.42 11.52
N SER A 462 -21.94 29.66 10.68
CA SER A 462 -20.83 30.21 9.89
C SER A 462 -21.33 31.26 8.90
N CYS A 463 -22.38 30.92 8.15
CA CYS A 463 -22.97 31.79 7.13
C CYS A 463 -23.48 33.11 7.73
N GLU A 464 -24.13 33.06 8.90
CA GLU A 464 -24.62 34.24 9.62
C GLU A 464 -23.47 35.18 10.01
N LEU A 465 -22.40 34.64 10.59
CA LEU A 465 -21.22 35.43 10.96
C LEU A 465 -20.53 36.03 9.72
N ASP A 466 -20.38 35.27 8.65
CA ASP A 466 -19.79 35.77 7.40
C ASP A 466 -20.66 36.84 6.73
N ALA A 467 -21.99 36.74 6.84
CA ALA A 467 -22.91 37.77 6.38
C ALA A 467 -22.79 39.06 7.21
N GLU A 468 -22.68 38.96 8.54
CA GLU A 468 -22.39 40.12 9.41
C GLU A 468 -21.06 40.80 9.05
N LEU A 469 -20.05 40.01 8.65
CA LEU A 469 -18.74 40.49 8.22
C LEU A 469 -18.73 41.00 6.77
N LYS A 470 -19.84 40.88 6.04
CA LYS A 470 -19.97 41.19 4.60
C LYS A 470 -18.98 40.40 3.72
N ASN A 471 -18.63 39.19 4.14
CA ASN A 471 -17.77 38.27 3.40
C ASN A 471 -18.57 37.53 2.33
N GLU A 472 -19.02 38.23 1.27
CA GLU A 472 -19.91 37.65 0.23
C GLU A 472 -19.39 36.33 -0.37
N LYS A 473 -18.06 36.20 -0.51
CA LYS A 473 -17.41 34.97 -0.96
C LYS A 473 -17.64 33.79 -0.01
N GLU A 474 -17.45 34.00 1.29
CA GLU A 474 -17.58 32.93 2.30
C GLU A 474 -19.06 32.58 2.54
N VAL A 475 -19.97 33.56 2.41
CA VAL A 475 -21.42 33.32 2.36
C VAL A 475 -21.77 32.41 1.19
N ALA A 476 -21.27 32.69 -0.02
CA ALA A 476 -21.53 31.84 -1.19
C ALA A 476 -20.95 30.41 -1.05
N LEU A 477 -19.78 30.27 -0.41
CA LEU A 477 -19.22 28.95 -0.09
C LEU A 477 -20.05 28.20 0.96
N SER A 478 -20.60 28.90 1.94
CA SER A 478 -21.51 28.35 2.94
C SER A 478 -22.82 27.91 2.30
N ASP A 479 -23.43 28.74 1.44
CA ASP A 479 -24.63 28.41 0.68
C ASP A 479 -24.43 27.19 -0.22
N PHE A 480 -23.28 27.09 -0.90
CA PHE A 480 -22.93 25.90 -1.67
C PHE A 480 -22.88 24.65 -0.79
N MET A 481 -22.29 24.73 0.41
CA MET A 481 -22.24 23.59 1.34
C MET A 481 -23.61 23.25 1.94
N ILE A 482 -24.44 24.24 2.27
CA ILE A 482 -25.82 24.03 2.75
C ILE A 482 -26.65 23.37 1.64
N GLY A 483 -26.47 23.80 0.39
CA GLY A 483 -27.05 23.15 -0.77
C GLY A 483 -26.69 21.67 -0.88
N ASN A 484 -25.42 21.31 -0.64
CA ASN A 484 -24.97 19.91 -0.59
C ASN A 484 -25.63 19.14 0.56
N ILE A 485 -25.75 19.74 1.75
CA ILE A 485 -26.40 19.11 2.90
C ILE A 485 -27.88 18.86 2.62
N TYR A 486 -28.60 19.84 2.06
CA TYR A 486 -30.00 19.67 1.68
C TYR A 486 -30.19 18.61 0.58
N TYR A 487 -29.26 18.52 -0.38
CA TYR A 487 -29.27 17.45 -1.38
C TYR A 487 -29.22 16.07 -0.74
N GLU A 488 -28.30 15.83 0.19
CA GLU A 488 -28.18 14.55 0.93
C GLU A 488 -29.42 14.26 1.79
N MET A 489 -30.07 15.30 2.33
CA MET A 489 -31.36 15.18 3.04
C MET A 489 -32.55 14.92 2.10
N ARG A 490 -32.33 14.82 0.78
CA ARG A 490 -33.37 14.73 -0.27
C ARG A 490 -34.31 15.93 -0.33
N LYS A 491 -33.88 17.07 0.19
CA LYS A 491 -34.58 18.37 0.15
C LYS A 491 -34.15 19.14 -1.10
N PHE A 492 -34.59 18.64 -2.25
CA PHE A 492 -34.07 19.09 -3.55
C PHE A 492 -34.47 20.52 -3.94
N SER A 493 -35.57 21.05 -3.40
CA SER A 493 -35.99 22.43 -3.66
C SER A 493 -35.12 23.40 -2.86
N GLU A 494 -34.95 23.15 -1.56
CA GLU A 494 -34.09 23.95 -0.69
C GLU A 494 -32.62 23.90 -1.14
N SER A 495 -32.17 22.75 -1.64
CA SER A 495 -30.84 22.60 -2.25
C SER A 495 -30.65 23.51 -3.46
N GLU A 496 -31.63 23.55 -4.36
CA GLU A 496 -31.61 24.38 -5.57
C GLU A 496 -31.59 25.88 -5.21
N ASP A 497 -32.39 26.31 -4.24
CA ASP A 497 -32.42 27.71 -3.79
C ASP A 497 -31.05 28.18 -3.28
N ARG A 498 -30.39 27.37 -2.44
CA ARG A 498 -29.05 27.70 -1.92
C ARG A 498 -27.99 27.64 -3.00
N TYR A 499 -28.08 26.71 -3.96
CA TYR A 499 -27.18 26.68 -5.11
C TYR A 499 -27.34 27.91 -6.02
N ASN A 500 -28.56 28.37 -6.26
CA ASN A 500 -28.82 29.57 -7.06
C ASN A 500 -28.26 30.83 -6.39
N SER A 501 -28.38 30.93 -5.06
CA SER A 501 -27.74 31.99 -4.27
C SER A 501 -26.22 32.01 -4.49
N ALA A 502 -25.56 30.85 -4.36
CA ALA A 502 -24.12 30.72 -4.58
C ALA A 502 -23.71 30.99 -6.04
N PHE A 503 -24.52 30.59 -7.01
CA PHE A 503 -24.24 30.75 -8.44
C PHE A 503 -24.02 32.21 -8.84
N ALA A 504 -24.92 33.09 -8.40
CA ALA A 504 -24.85 34.52 -8.71
C ALA A 504 -23.55 35.16 -8.24
N VAL A 505 -23.08 34.77 -7.05
CA VAL A 505 -21.83 35.27 -6.47
C VAL A 505 -20.61 34.67 -7.18
N PHE A 506 -20.58 33.35 -7.43
CA PHE A 506 -19.47 32.74 -8.15
C PHE A 506 -19.31 33.28 -9.57
N GLU A 507 -20.42 33.63 -10.23
CA GLU A 507 -20.36 34.29 -11.53
C GLU A 507 -19.80 35.70 -11.44
N ARG A 508 -20.35 36.52 -10.54
CA ARG A 508 -19.90 37.90 -10.32
C ARG A 508 -18.41 37.98 -9.95
N LEU A 509 -17.93 37.05 -9.13
CA LEU A 509 -16.53 36.99 -8.68
C LEU A 509 -15.61 36.17 -9.61
N ASN A 510 -16.13 35.70 -10.75
CA ASN A 510 -15.38 34.87 -11.72
C ASN A 510 -14.71 33.64 -11.09
N MET A 511 -15.37 33.02 -10.11
CA MET A 511 -14.91 31.84 -9.38
C MET A 511 -15.18 30.56 -10.21
N LYS A 512 -14.46 30.41 -11.32
CA LYS A 512 -14.70 29.36 -12.32
C LYS A 512 -14.64 27.94 -11.76
N LYS A 513 -13.74 27.68 -10.81
CA LYS A 513 -13.56 26.33 -10.23
C LYS A 513 -14.78 25.94 -9.39
N GLU A 514 -15.22 26.85 -8.52
CA GLU A 514 -16.38 26.67 -7.64
C GLU A 514 -17.67 26.64 -8.46
N LYS A 515 -17.82 27.53 -9.45
CA LYS A 515 -18.94 27.51 -10.41
C LYS A 515 -19.05 26.17 -11.13
N ALA A 516 -17.93 25.59 -11.56
CA ALA A 516 -17.94 24.29 -12.24
C ALA A 516 -18.41 23.16 -11.32
N ALA A 517 -18.00 23.16 -10.04
CA ALA A 517 -18.47 22.20 -9.04
C ALA A 517 -19.96 22.37 -8.73
N LEU A 518 -20.41 23.62 -8.58
CA LEU A 518 -21.81 23.98 -8.36
C LEU A 518 -22.70 23.50 -9.50
N LEU A 519 -22.34 23.77 -10.75
CA LEU A 519 -23.07 23.29 -11.94
C LEU A 519 -23.17 21.75 -11.97
N ASN A 520 -22.14 21.04 -11.52
CA ASN A 520 -22.20 19.59 -11.40
C ASN A 520 -23.25 19.16 -10.37
N ASN A 521 -23.32 19.84 -9.22
CA ASN A 521 -24.26 19.48 -8.16
C ASN A 521 -25.70 19.89 -8.50
N ILE A 522 -25.91 21.01 -9.21
CA ILE A 522 -27.19 21.36 -9.82
C ILE A 522 -27.63 20.27 -10.82
N GLY A 523 -26.69 19.76 -11.62
CA GLY A 523 -26.94 18.60 -12.48
C GLY A 523 -27.42 17.37 -11.72
N ASN A 524 -26.81 17.06 -10.57
CA ASN A 524 -27.24 15.97 -9.68
C ASN A 524 -28.66 16.20 -9.13
N VAL A 525 -29.01 17.43 -8.76
CA VAL A 525 -30.37 17.80 -8.32
C VAL A 525 -31.38 17.55 -9.42
N PHE A 526 -31.14 18.05 -10.64
CA PHE A 526 -32.05 17.83 -11.77
C PHE A 526 -32.17 16.35 -12.14
N PHE A 527 -31.05 15.61 -12.10
CA PHE A 527 -31.06 14.17 -12.31
C PHE A 527 -31.94 13.45 -11.29
N SER A 528 -31.82 13.82 -10.01
CA SER A 528 -32.61 13.23 -8.92
C SER A 528 -34.10 13.59 -9.00
N LYS A 529 -34.43 14.75 -9.56
CA LYS A 529 -35.82 15.16 -9.90
C LYS A 529 -36.34 14.49 -11.19
N GLY A 530 -35.52 13.71 -11.90
CA GLY A 530 -35.88 13.06 -13.17
C GLY A 530 -35.80 13.97 -14.40
N ASN A 531 -35.34 15.22 -14.27
CA ASN A 531 -35.19 16.14 -15.38
C ASN A 531 -33.83 15.93 -16.08
N LEU A 532 -33.80 14.93 -16.97
CA LEU A 532 -32.57 14.47 -17.63
C LEU A 532 -31.95 15.52 -18.56
N ASP A 533 -32.76 16.40 -19.19
CA ASP A 533 -32.27 17.42 -20.12
C ASP A 533 -31.57 18.56 -19.40
N LYS A 534 -32.17 19.10 -18.34
CA LYS A 534 -31.51 20.13 -17.50
C LYS A 534 -30.27 19.59 -16.79
N ALA A 535 -30.29 18.31 -16.39
CA ALA A 535 -29.12 17.65 -15.82
C ALA A 535 -27.98 17.57 -16.84
N LEU A 536 -28.28 17.17 -18.08
CA LEU A 536 -27.31 17.10 -19.17
C LEU A 536 -26.71 18.47 -19.51
N GLU A 537 -27.54 19.51 -19.59
CA GLU A 537 -27.09 20.89 -19.80
C GLU A 537 -26.12 21.35 -18.70
N SER A 538 -26.50 21.11 -17.44
CA SER A 538 -25.68 21.48 -16.27
C SER A 538 -24.34 20.73 -16.23
N TYR A 539 -24.33 19.42 -16.54
CA TYR A 539 -23.10 18.64 -16.62
C TYR A 539 -22.21 19.06 -17.78
N ASN A 540 -22.77 19.40 -18.93
CA ASN A 540 -22.00 19.93 -20.07
C ASN A 540 -21.40 21.29 -19.75
N ALA A 541 -22.16 22.20 -19.14
CA ALA A 541 -21.64 23.49 -18.71
C ALA A 541 -20.51 23.34 -17.68
N SER A 542 -20.66 22.42 -16.72
CA SER A 542 -19.60 22.05 -15.77
C SER A 542 -18.36 21.51 -16.50
N MET A 543 -18.56 20.61 -17.47
CA MET A 543 -17.48 19.98 -18.25
C MET A 543 -16.68 21.00 -19.04
N SER A 544 -17.33 21.87 -19.82
CA SER A 544 -16.66 22.92 -20.61
C SER A 544 -15.84 23.86 -19.74
N LEU A 545 -16.35 24.21 -18.55
CA LEU A 545 -15.62 25.04 -17.60
C LEU A 545 -14.40 24.31 -17.03
N LYS A 546 -14.52 23.02 -16.71
CA LYS A 546 -13.39 22.17 -16.27
C LYS A 546 -12.36 21.95 -17.38
N GLU A 547 -12.78 21.85 -18.64
CA GLU A 547 -11.88 21.80 -19.81
C GLU A 547 -11.07 23.10 -19.93
N SER A 548 -11.72 24.26 -19.80
CA SER A 548 -11.03 25.57 -19.81
C SER A 548 -10.00 25.74 -18.68
N LEU A 549 -10.20 25.01 -17.56
CA LEU A 549 -9.30 24.99 -16.41
C LEU A 549 -8.23 23.89 -16.50
N SER A 550 -8.16 23.15 -17.61
CA SER A 550 -7.29 21.97 -17.77
C SER A 550 -7.49 20.90 -16.67
N ASN A 551 -8.68 20.86 -16.05
CA ASN A 551 -9.01 19.93 -14.96
C ASN A 551 -9.49 18.59 -15.52
N LYS A 552 -8.56 17.76 -16.01
CA LYS A 552 -8.86 16.44 -16.62
C LYS A 552 -9.67 15.52 -15.70
N SER A 553 -9.39 15.53 -14.40
CA SER A 553 -10.13 14.72 -13.41
C SER A 553 -11.58 15.20 -13.27
N GLY A 554 -11.81 16.51 -13.27
CA GLY A 554 -13.16 17.08 -13.25
C GLY A 554 -13.94 16.74 -14.51
N VAL A 555 -13.30 16.83 -15.69
CA VAL A 555 -13.90 16.48 -16.98
C VAL A 555 -14.30 15.00 -16.99
N SER A 556 -13.43 14.12 -16.48
CA SER A 556 -13.73 12.69 -16.31
C SER A 556 -14.98 12.45 -15.45
N ALA A 557 -15.12 13.15 -14.32
CA ALA A 557 -16.30 13.04 -13.46
C ALA A 557 -17.59 13.54 -14.14
N SER A 558 -17.51 14.64 -14.90
CA SER A 558 -18.65 15.15 -15.68
C SER A 558 -19.08 14.16 -16.78
N LEU A 559 -18.13 13.57 -17.51
CA LEU A 559 -18.40 12.54 -18.53
C LEU A 559 -19.05 11.29 -17.91
N HIS A 560 -18.62 10.88 -16.71
CA HIS A 560 -19.24 9.78 -15.99
C HIS A 560 -20.72 10.08 -15.68
N ASN A 561 -21.02 11.27 -15.15
CA ASN A 561 -22.40 11.68 -14.89
C ASN A 561 -23.24 11.76 -16.18
N ILE A 562 -22.66 12.25 -17.28
CA ILE A 562 -23.31 12.28 -18.61
C ILE A 562 -23.58 10.85 -19.12
N GLY A 563 -22.66 9.91 -18.89
CA GLY A 563 -22.87 8.49 -19.22
C GLY A 563 -24.11 7.93 -18.53
N TYR A 564 -24.31 8.23 -17.24
CA TYR A 564 -25.51 7.85 -16.49
C TYR A 564 -26.81 8.50 -17.02
N ILE A 565 -26.74 9.73 -17.54
CA ILE A 565 -27.88 10.33 -18.25
C ILE A 565 -28.27 9.48 -19.46
N TYR A 566 -27.29 9.04 -20.24
CA TYR A 566 -27.55 8.22 -21.43
C TYR A 566 -28.03 6.80 -21.10
N ILE A 567 -27.59 6.20 -19.97
CA ILE A 567 -28.22 4.98 -19.42
C ILE A 567 -29.72 5.21 -19.20
N ASN A 568 -30.10 6.30 -18.51
CA ASN A 568 -31.50 6.60 -18.19
C ASN A 568 -32.33 6.94 -19.44
N LYS A 569 -31.69 7.53 -20.46
CA LYS A 569 -32.30 7.74 -21.79
C LYS A 569 -32.32 6.48 -22.66
N LYS A 570 -31.80 5.34 -22.18
CA LYS A 570 -31.66 4.05 -22.90
C LYS A 570 -30.77 4.11 -24.15
N ASP A 571 -29.90 5.12 -24.27
CA ASP A 571 -28.90 5.22 -25.34
C ASP A 571 -27.57 4.64 -24.86
N ILE A 572 -27.48 3.31 -24.88
CA ILE A 572 -26.34 2.58 -24.31
C ILE A 572 -25.03 2.88 -25.05
N ASN A 573 -25.08 3.14 -26.36
CA ASN A 573 -23.90 3.46 -27.15
C ASN A 573 -23.27 4.80 -26.71
N LYS A 574 -24.08 5.84 -26.51
CA LYS A 574 -23.58 7.11 -25.96
C LYS A 574 -23.12 6.97 -24.52
N ALA A 575 -23.76 6.11 -23.72
CA ALA A 575 -23.31 5.83 -22.36
C ALA A 575 -21.88 5.22 -22.36
N ILE A 576 -21.66 4.15 -23.12
CA ILE A 576 -20.35 3.49 -23.27
C ILE A 576 -19.29 4.47 -23.77
N TRP A 577 -19.63 5.29 -24.77
CA TRP A 577 -18.70 6.29 -25.30
C TRP A 577 -18.24 7.29 -24.22
N ASN A 578 -19.17 7.80 -23.42
CA ASN A 578 -18.86 8.74 -22.33
C ASN A 578 -18.06 8.05 -21.19
N PHE A 579 -18.40 6.82 -20.82
CA PHE A 579 -17.64 6.07 -19.80
C PHE A 579 -16.22 5.73 -20.26
N ASN A 580 -16.01 5.37 -21.53
CA ASN A 580 -14.68 5.13 -22.08
C ASN A 580 -13.79 6.38 -21.99
N ARG A 581 -14.33 7.53 -22.40
CA ARG A 581 -13.62 8.80 -22.31
C ARG A 581 -13.37 9.21 -20.86
N SER A 582 -14.32 8.96 -19.96
CA SER A 582 -14.18 9.17 -18.52
C SER A 582 -13.04 8.32 -17.93
N VAL A 583 -13.03 7.01 -18.17
CA VAL A 583 -11.99 6.08 -17.69
C VAL A 583 -10.61 6.42 -18.26
N LEU A 584 -10.51 6.78 -19.53
CA LEU A 584 -9.26 7.21 -20.15
C LEU A 584 -8.68 8.47 -19.45
N LEU A 585 -9.53 9.46 -19.19
CA LEU A 585 -9.13 10.67 -18.48
C LEU A 585 -8.81 10.39 -17.00
N ALA A 586 -9.53 9.48 -16.35
CA ALA A 586 -9.26 9.07 -14.97
C ALA A 586 -7.91 8.34 -14.86
N ARG A 587 -7.60 7.45 -15.81
CA ARG A 587 -6.30 6.76 -15.91
C ARG A 587 -5.15 7.76 -16.13
N THR A 588 -5.30 8.69 -17.07
CA THR A 588 -4.25 9.68 -17.38
C THR A 588 -4.09 10.76 -16.30
N SER A 589 -5.05 10.92 -15.40
CA SER A 589 -4.98 11.84 -14.26
C SER A 589 -4.72 11.14 -12.92
N SER A 590 -4.51 9.83 -12.90
CA SER A 590 -4.30 9.00 -11.70
C SER A 590 -5.40 9.17 -10.64
N ASN A 591 -6.65 9.39 -11.05
CA ASN A 591 -7.78 9.49 -10.12
C ASN A 591 -8.45 8.13 -9.93
N ASN A 592 -8.02 7.39 -8.91
CA ASN A 592 -8.53 6.05 -8.61
C ASN A 592 -10.01 6.03 -8.21
N VAL A 593 -10.53 7.12 -7.60
CA VAL A 593 -11.95 7.22 -7.21
C VAL A 593 -12.84 7.25 -8.45
N VAL A 594 -12.51 8.11 -9.42
CA VAL A 594 -13.30 8.23 -10.67
C VAL A 594 -13.09 7.02 -11.56
N LEU A 595 -11.90 6.41 -11.52
CA LEU A 595 -11.61 5.18 -12.24
C LEU A 595 -12.45 3.99 -11.71
N ALA A 596 -12.56 3.84 -10.39
CA ALA A 596 -13.43 2.85 -9.77
C ALA A 596 -14.89 3.05 -10.20
N ARG A 597 -15.40 4.30 -10.13
CA ARG A 597 -16.76 4.63 -10.62
C ARG A 597 -16.97 4.29 -12.09
N GLY A 598 -15.95 4.52 -12.93
CA GLY A 598 -16.00 4.17 -14.35
C GLY A 598 -16.14 2.66 -14.59
N TYR A 599 -15.37 1.84 -13.87
CA TYR A 599 -15.49 0.37 -13.95
C TYR A 599 -16.82 -0.13 -13.40
N PHE A 600 -17.31 0.47 -12.32
CA PHE A 600 -18.64 0.16 -11.80
C PHE A 600 -19.74 0.45 -12.83
N ALA A 601 -19.68 1.61 -13.50
CA ALA A 601 -20.63 1.95 -14.55
C ALA A 601 -20.57 0.98 -15.76
N PHE A 602 -19.38 0.49 -16.13
CA PHE A 602 -19.27 -0.55 -17.16
C PHE A 602 -19.90 -1.87 -16.72
N ASN A 603 -19.67 -2.28 -15.48
CA ASN A 603 -20.35 -3.44 -14.90
C ASN A 603 -21.89 -3.29 -15.02
N GLU A 604 -22.45 -2.14 -14.64
CA GLU A 604 -23.88 -1.88 -14.72
C GLU A 604 -24.40 -1.95 -16.17
N VAL A 605 -23.70 -1.33 -17.11
CA VAL A 605 -24.08 -1.34 -18.54
C VAL A 605 -24.05 -2.76 -19.10
N TYR A 606 -22.98 -3.52 -18.88
CA TYR A 606 -22.87 -4.88 -19.41
C TYR A 606 -23.86 -5.85 -18.75
N THR A 607 -24.26 -5.59 -17.50
CA THR A 607 -25.35 -6.31 -16.86
C THR A 607 -26.71 -6.02 -17.49
N GLN A 608 -27.00 -4.75 -17.82
CA GLN A 608 -28.22 -4.40 -18.56
C GLN A 608 -28.25 -5.05 -19.96
N GLN A 609 -27.08 -5.24 -20.58
CA GLN A 609 -26.92 -5.94 -21.86
C GLN A 609 -26.93 -7.48 -21.74
N LYS A 610 -27.00 -8.03 -20.52
CA LYS A 610 -26.90 -9.48 -20.23
C LYS A 610 -25.55 -10.10 -20.65
N GLU A 611 -24.51 -9.29 -20.78
CA GLU A 611 -23.13 -9.73 -21.01
C GLU A 611 -22.42 -10.03 -19.68
N HIS A 612 -22.87 -11.10 -19.01
CA HIS A 612 -22.46 -11.43 -17.63
C HIS A 612 -20.95 -11.58 -17.43
N GLN A 613 -20.23 -12.09 -18.43
CA GLN A 613 -18.78 -12.30 -18.36
C GLN A 613 -18.02 -10.95 -18.33
N LYS A 614 -18.36 -10.01 -19.21
CA LYS A 614 -17.77 -8.67 -19.22
C LYS A 614 -18.15 -7.88 -17.96
N ALA A 615 -19.39 -8.03 -17.51
CA ALA A 615 -19.83 -7.41 -16.26
C ALA A 615 -18.97 -7.88 -15.07
N LEU A 616 -18.66 -9.19 -14.99
CA LEU A 616 -17.80 -9.76 -13.96
C LEU A 616 -16.35 -9.25 -14.06
N GLU A 617 -15.80 -9.12 -15.27
CA GLU A 617 -14.46 -8.57 -15.49
C GLU A 617 -14.33 -7.13 -14.98
N TYR A 618 -15.26 -6.26 -15.36
CA TYR A 618 -15.27 -4.87 -14.88
C TYR A 618 -15.55 -4.77 -13.37
N PHE A 619 -16.30 -5.71 -12.81
CA PHE A 619 -16.51 -5.80 -11.37
C PHE A 619 -15.22 -6.17 -10.62
N LYS A 620 -14.44 -7.13 -11.12
CA LYS A 620 -13.12 -7.47 -10.57
C LYS A 620 -12.17 -6.27 -10.63
N LEU A 621 -12.16 -5.54 -11.75
CA LEU A 621 -11.37 -4.31 -11.90
C LEU A 621 -11.81 -3.23 -10.91
N TYR A 622 -13.12 -3.02 -10.73
CA TYR A 622 -13.66 -2.13 -9.71
C TYR A 622 -13.20 -2.53 -8.30
N SER A 623 -13.36 -3.81 -7.93
CA SER A 623 -12.95 -4.34 -6.62
C SER A 623 -11.46 -4.11 -6.34
N SER A 624 -10.59 -4.41 -7.32
CA SER A 624 -9.14 -4.24 -7.19
C SER A 624 -8.72 -2.79 -6.96
N ILE A 625 -9.35 -1.83 -7.64
CA ILE A 625 -9.04 -0.40 -7.45
C ILE A 625 -9.68 0.11 -6.17
N SER A 626 -10.86 -0.39 -5.82
CA SER A 626 -11.55 0.07 -4.63
C SER A 626 -10.84 -0.32 -3.34
N GLN A 627 -10.10 -1.43 -3.31
CA GLN A 627 -9.20 -1.76 -2.19
C GLN A 627 -8.07 -0.74 -1.99
N ILE A 628 -7.68 -0.04 -3.06
CA ILE A 628 -6.64 1.01 -3.04
C ILE A 628 -7.23 2.36 -2.58
N VAL A 629 -8.55 2.54 -2.68
CA VAL A 629 -9.24 3.78 -2.33
C VAL A 629 -9.81 3.68 -0.92
N GLN A 630 -9.19 4.33 0.06
CA GLN A 630 -9.74 4.43 1.42
C GLN A 630 -11.03 5.28 1.42
N GLY A 631 -12.18 4.69 1.76
CA GLY A 631 -13.44 5.40 1.94
C GLY A 631 -14.65 4.51 2.24
N ALA A 632 -15.33 4.78 3.36
CA ALA A 632 -16.47 4.00 3.87
C ALA A 632 -17.69 3.93 2.91
N ASP A 633 -17.90 4.95 2.07
CA ASP A 633 -18.99 4.96 1.08
C ASP A 633 -18.78 3.94 -0.06
N ILE A 634 -17.52 3.61 -0.37
CA ILE A 634 -17.18 2.69 -1.45
C ILE A 634 -17.26 1.25 -0.96
N GLU A 635 -16.77 0.95 0.26
CA GLU A 635 -16.91 -0.37 0.88
C GLU A 635 -18.37 -0.82 1.03
N GLY A 636 -19.28 0.07 1.41
CA GLY A 636 -20.71 -0.26 1.51
C GLY A 636 -21.33 -0.64 0.15
N GLN A 637 -20.96 0.07 -0.92
CA GLN A 637 -21.42 -0.22 -2.28
C GLN A 637 -20.74 -1.45 -2.89
N ILE A 638 -19.48 -1.72 -2.54
CA ILE A 638 -18.78 -2.96 -2.88
C ILE A 638 -19.52 -4.15 -2.28
N ILE A 639 -19.85 -4.09 -0.98
CA ILE A 639 -20.51 -5.18 -0.26
C ILE A 639 -21.94 -5.38 -0.78
N GLU A 640 -22.70 -4.32 -0.99
CA GLU A 640 -24.07 -4.40 -1.52
C GLU A 640 -24.12 -4.98 -2.95
N ASN A 641 -23.17 -4.61 -3.81
CA ASN A 641 -23.08 -5.16 -5.17
C ASN A 641 -22.41 -6.54 -5.22
N LEU A 642 -21.46 -6.86 -4.33
CA LEU A 642 -20.95 -8.22 -4.13
C LEU A 642 -22.10 -9.16 -3.76
N VAL A 643 -22.95 -8.76 -2.82
CA VAL A 643 -24.13 -9.54 -2.40
C VAL A 643 -25.13 -9.71 -3.55
N LYS A 644 -25.30 -8.71 -4.41
CA LYS A 644 -26.18 -8.78 -5.59
C LYS A 644 -25.61 -9.68 -6.68
N TYR A 645 -24.31 -9.62 -6.98
CA TYR A 645 -23.68 -10.42 -8.05
C TYR A 645 -23.27 -11.81 -7.61
N GLU A 646 -22.85 -12.03 -6.37
CA GLU A 646 -22.77 -13.38 -5.83
C GLU A 646 -24.18 -13.98 -5.83
N GLY A 647 -25.23 -13.24 -5.42
CA GLY A 647 -26.62 -13.70 -5.57
C GLY A 647 -27.03 -14.05 -7.00
N ASP A 648 -26.72 -13.21 -8.00
CA ASP A 648 -27.14 -13.39 -9.40
C ASP A 648 -26.21 -14.34 -10.21
N ALA A 649 -24.96 -14.54 -9.80
CA ALA A 649 -24.07 -15.55 -10.38
C ALA A 649 -24.29 -16.94 -9.77
N ILE A 650 -24.75 -16.99 -8.50
CA ILE A 650 -25.10 -18.21 -7.78
C ILE A 650 -26.47 -18.77 -8.22
N THR A 651 -27.34 -17.95 -8.82
CA THR A 651 -28.67 -18.39 -9.30
C THR A 651 -28.66 -19.24 -10.57
N LYS A 652 -27.50 -19.54 -11.16
CA LYS A 652 -27.41 -20.42 -12.34
C LYS A 652 -27.00 -21.85 -12.07
N ASP A 653 -26.51 -22.18 -10.87
CA ASP A 653 -26.18 -23.57 -10.51
C ASP A 653 -26.60 -23.93 -9.07
N SER A 654 -27.55 -24.87 -9.00
CA SER A 654 -27.97 -25.66 -7.83
C SER A 654 -28.75 -24.96 -6.69
N GLU A 655 -29.87 -25.59 -6.30
CA GLU A 655 -30.77 -25.22 -5.19
C GLU A 655 -30.06 -25.10 -3.82
N LEU A 656 -28.93 -25.79 -3.62
CA LEU A 656 -28.12 -25.71 -2.40
C LEU A 656 -27.50 -24.32 -2.19
N SER A 657 -27.37 -23.56 -3.28
CA SER A 657 -26.71 -22.26 -3.32
C SER A 657 -27.68 -21.11 -2.99
N LEU A 658 -28.99 -21.31 -3.21
CA LEU A 658 -30.07 -20.40 -2.79
C LEU A 658 -30.16 -20.32 -1.25
N LEU A 659 -30.04 -21.45 -0.58
CA LEU A 659 -30.13 -21.56 0.89
C LEU A 659 -28.89 -20.98 1.59
N LYS A 660 -27.68 -21.15 1.02
CA LYS A 660 -26.44 -20.52 1.52
C LYS A 660 -26.48 -19.00 1.32
N GLY A 661 -26.99 -18.52 0.19
CA GLY A 661 -27.21 -17.09 -0.06
C GLY A 661 -28.22 -16.48 0.91
N GLU A 662 -29.34 -17.15 1.20
CA GLU A 662 -30.31 -16.71 2.20
C GLU A 662 -29.76 -16.75 3.62
N LEU A 663 -28.98 -17.76 4.00
CA LEU A 663 -28.38 -17.86 5.33
C LEU A 663 -27.32 -16.77 5.55
N ILE A 664 -26.50 -16.46 4.54
CA ILE A 664 -25.53 -15.36 4.57
C ILE A 664 -26.25 -14.01 4.62
N LYS A 665 -27.31 -13.84 3.81
CA LYS A 665 -28.16 -12.65 3.81
C LYS A 665 -28.81 -12.44 5.18
N GLN A 666 -29.33 -13.49 5.82
CA GLN A 666 -29.98 -13.44 7.13
C GLN A 666 -28.98 -13.16 8.27
N LYS A 667 -27.77 -13.75 8.20
CA LYS A 667 -26.69 -13.52 9.17
C LYS A 667 -26.14 -12.09 9.09
N LEU A 668 -25.95 -11.56 7.87
CA LEU A 668 -25.52 -10.19 7.63
C LEU A 668 -26.61 -9.16 7.97
N TYR A 669 -27.89 -9.46 7.68
CA TYR A 669 -29.03 -8.62 8.10
C TYR A 669 -29.13 -8.56 9.62
N SER A 670 -28.92 -9.68 10.32
CA SER A 670 -28.91 -9.73 11.79
C SER A 670 -27.76 -8.94 12.41
N GLN A 671 -26.57 -8.96 11.79
CA GLN A 671 -25.41 -8.16 12.23
C GLN A 671 -25.62 -6.66 11.95
N ALA A 672 -26.20 -6.29 10.81
CA ALA A 672 -26.54 -4.90 10.48
C ALA A 672 -27.62 -4.34 11.44
N ILE A 673 -28.62 -5.14 11.81
CA ILE A 673 -29.63 -4.78 12.81
C ILE A 673 -29.01 -4.67 14.21
N ALA A 674 -28.08 -5.55 14.59
CA ALA A 674 -27.38 -5.48 15.87
C ALA A 674 -26.54 -4.19 16.01
N LEU A 675 -25.76 -3.83 14.98
CA LEU A 675 -24.99 -2.58 14.93
C LEU A 675 -25.90 -1.33 14.94
N LYS A 676 -27.05 -1.40 14.27
CA LYS A 676 -28.06 -0.32 14.28
C LYS A 676 -28.72 -0.16 15.66
N ASN A 677 -29.03 -1.26 16.33
CA ASN A 677 -29.60 -1.26 17.68
C ASN A 677 -28.60 -0.76 18.73
N GLU A 678 -27.32 -1.09 18.61
CA GLU A 678 -26.26 -0.56 19.48
C GLU A 678 -26.09 0.95 19.32
N ALA A 679 -26.11 1.45 18.08
CA ALA A 679 -26.09 2.88 17.78
C ALA A 679 -27.34 3.62 18.31
N GLN A 680 -28.54 3.03 18.18
CA GLN A 680 -29.78 3.60 18.72
C GLN A 680 -29.83 3.56 20.27
N ASN A 681 -29.32 2.51 20.90
CA ASN A 681 -29.25 2.39 22.36
C ASN A 681 -28.27 3.42 22.96
N ALA A 682 -27.16 3.69 22.28
CA ALA A 682 -26.22 4.75 22.66
C ALA A 682 -26.81 6.17 22.47
N GLU A 683 -27.72 6.36 21.51
CA GLU A 683 -28.43 7.61 21.27
C GLU A 683 -29.57 7.84 22.29
N MET A 684 -30.32 6.80 22.64
CA MET A 684 -31.36 6.83 23.69
C MET A 684 -30.78 7.13 25.08
N ALA A 685 -29.64 6.54 25.43
CA ALA A 685 -28.94 6.85 26.68
C ALA A 685 -28.45 8.31 26.75
N ARG A 686 -28.07 8.90 25.60
CA ARG A 686 -27.70 10.33 25.50
C ARG A 686 -28.91 11.26 25.61
N LEU A 687 -30.06 10.87 25.05
CA LEU A 687 -31.32 11.64 25.12
C LEU A 687 -31.89 11.68 26.56
N GLU A 688 -31.80 10.59 27.31
CA GLU A 688 -32.19 10.55 28.73
C GLU A 688 -31.32 11.45 29.61
N ALA A 689 -30.01 11.52 29.33
CA ALA A 689 -29.09 12.43 30.02
C ALA A 689 -29.43 13.92 29.73
N LEU A 690 -29.85 14.23 28.50
CA LEU A 690 -30.22 15.58 28.08
C LEU A 690 -31.59 16.02 28.65
N MET A 691 -32.54 15.09 28.78
CA MET A 691 -33.85 15.34 29.42
C MET A 691 -33.72 15.64 30.92
N LYS A 692 -32.77 14.98 31.62
CA LYS A 692 -32.41 15.32 33.01
C LYS A 692 -31.85 16.75 33.13
N GLN A 693 -31.09 17.20 32.13
CA GLN A 693 -30.49 18.53 32.11
C GLN A 693 -31.53 19.64 31.86
N ASN A 694 -32.51 19.41 30.98
CA ASN A 694 -33.58 20.39 30.69
C ASN A 694 -34.57 20.59 31.85
N ARG A 695 -34.80 19.57 32.69
CA ARG A 695 -35.65 19.68 33.88
C ARG A 695 -35.05 20.61 34.95
N MET A 696 -33.71 20.65 35.04
CA MET A 696 -32.99 21.55 35.95
C MET A 696 -33.09 23.01 35.52
N VAL A 697 -33.13 23.29 34.20
CA VAL A 697 -33.22 24.66 33.66
C VAL A 697 -34.60 25.29 33.90
N GLN A 698 -35.69 24.51 33.88
CA GLN A 698 -37.04 25.01 34.16
C GLN A 698 -37.22 25.50 35.60
N TYR A 699 -36.49 24.93 36.57
CA TYR A 699 -36.51 25.38 37.96
C TYR A 699 -35.78 26.72 38.18
N PHE A 700 -34.82 27.08 37.31
CA PHE A 700 -34.11 28.36 37.39
C PHE A 700 -34.95 29.54 36.86
N SER A 701 -35.85 29.30 35.90
CA SER A 701 -36.65 30.34 35.26
C SER A 701 -37.68 31.00 36.18
N PHE A 702 -38.20 30.28 37.18
CA PHE A 702 -39.15 30.83 38.16
C PHE A 702 -38.48 31.59 39.33
N GLY A 703 -37.17 31.43 39.54
CA GLY A 703 -36.43 32.10 40.62
C GLY A 703 -36.01 33.53 40.31
N GLY A 704 -35.92 33.91 39.02
CA GLY A 704 -35.32 35.18 38.59
C GLY A 704 -36.05 36.43 39.07
N LEU A 705 -37.38 36.39 39.25
CA LEU A 705 -38.15 37.56 39.66
C LEU A 705 -38.02 37.89 41.16
N ALA A 706 -37.72 36.88 42.00
CA ALA A 706 -37.48 37.07 43.43
C ALA A 706 -36.06 37.58 43.73
N VAL A 707 -35.11 37.32 42.81
CA VAL A 707 -33.69 37.70 42.94
C VAL A 707 -33.49 39.22 42.84
N PHE A 708 -34.34 39.93 42.09
CA PHE A 708 -34.19 41.38 41.89
C PHE A 708 -34.46 42.20 43.16
N LEU A 709 -35.48 41.84 43.96
CA LEU A 709 -35.76 42.47 45.26
C LEU A 709 -34.73 42.08 46.34
N PHE A 710 -34.16 40.88 46.22
CA PHE A 710 -33.11 40.37 47.13
C PHE A 710 -31.76 41.08 46.92
N PHE A 711 -31.41 41.46 45.69
CA PHE A 711 -30.16 42.16 45.37
C PHE A 711 -30.04 43.56 46.00
N PHE A 712 -31.16 44.26 46.19
CA PHE A 712 -31.19 45.59 46.81
C PHE A 712 -30.84 45.54 48.31
N ILE A 713 -31.29 44.50 49.02
CA ILE A 713 -30.99 44.27 50.44
C ILE A 713 -29.58 43.67 50.63
N ILE A 714 -29.12 42.85 49.67
CA ILE A 714 -27.77 42.29 49.64
C ILE A 714 -26.69 43.39 49.54
N LEU A 715 -26.93 44.47 48.80
CA LEU A 715 -25.93 45.51 48.58
C LEU A 715 -25.49 46.19 49.89
N LEU A 716 -26.45 46.43 50.80
CA LEU A 716 -26.23 47.01 52.13
C LEU A 716 -25.51 46.03 53.10
N LEU A 717 -25.72 44.73 52.95
CA LEU A 717 -25.05 43.69 53.75
C LEU A 717 -23.68 43.27 53.17
N ASN A 718 -23.47 43.40 51.86
CA ASN A 718 -22.24 43.05 51.15
C ASN A 718 -21.07 43.95 51.52
N TYR A 719 -21.32 45.21 51.84
CA TYR A 719 -20.27 46.12 52.33
C TYR A 719 -19.62 45.62 53.64
N ARG A 720 -20.42 45.08 54.56
CA ARG A 720 -19.92 44.48 55.82
C ARG A 720 -19.30 43.09 55.64
N ARG A 721 -19.77 42.32 54.64
CA ARG A 721 -19.23 40.98 54.31
C ARG A 721 -17.90 41.05 53.55
N LEU A 722 -17.65 42.09 52.75
CA LEU A 722 -16.42 42.31 51.98
C LEU A 722 -15.15 42.25 52.86
N LYS A 723 -15.24 42.75 54.09
CA LYS A 723 -14.13 42.79 55.06
C LYS A 723 -13.81 41.42 55.68
N LYS A 724 -14.81 40.53 55.82
CA LYS A 724 -14.61 39.13 56.23
C LYS A 724 -14.18 38.25 55.05
N ALA A 725 -14.70 38.52 53.85
CA ALA A 725 -14.34 37.84 52.62
C ALA A 725 -12.84 38.00 52.29
N PHE A 726 -12.24 39.17 52.53
CA PHE A 726 -10.80 39.39 52.31
C PHE A 726 -9.89 38.48 53.14
N LYS A 727 -10.32 38.09 54.36
CA LYS A 727 -9.57 37.17 55.23
C LYS A 727 -9.71 35.71 54.78
N VAL A 728 -10.87 35.34 54.24
CA VAL A 728 -11.14 34.01 53.66
C VAL A 728 -10.45 33.84 52.31
N ILE A 729 -10.42 34.88 51.48
CA ILE A 729 -9.69 34.90 50.18
C ILE A 729 -8.21 34.62 50.40
N LYS A 730 -7.59 35.23 51.41
CA LYS A 730 -6.16 34.99 51.75
C LYS A 730 -5.87 33.56 52.25
N ALA A 731 -6.87 32.90 52.84
CA ALA A 731 -6.78 31.49 53.23
C ALA A 731 -7.02 30.55 52.04
N HIS A 732 -7.94 30.89 51.14
CA HIS A 732 -8.17 30.17 49.88
C HIS A 732 -6.97 30.29 48.94
N GLU A 733 -6.27 31.42 48.90
CA GLU A 733 -5.06 31.60 48.11
C GLU A 733 -3.94 30.62 48.52
N LYS A 734 -3.79 30.35 49.82
CA LYS A 734 -2.87 29.31 50.32
C LYS A 734 -3.31 27.88 49.92
N VAL A 735 -4.60 27.60 49.95
CA VAL A 735 -5.14 26.29 49.54
C VAL A 735 -5.00 26.09 48.02
N ILE A 736 -5.23 27.14 47.24
CA ILE A 736 -5.05 27.14 45.78
C ILE A 736 -3.58 26.93 45.43
N GLU A 737 -2.64 27.55 46.14
CA GLU A 737 -1.21 27.34 45.88
C GLU A 737 -0.75 25.92 46.24
N ALA A 738 -1.29 25.34 47.32
CA ALA A 738 -1.06 23.94 47.67
C ALA A 738 -1.66 22.97 46.63
N GLN A 739 -2.88 23.23 46.16
CA GLN A 739 -3.52 22.45 45.10
C GLN A 739 -2.78 22.59 43.76
N LYS A 740 -2.21 23.77 43.48
CA LYS A 740 -1.42 24.01 42.28
C LYS A 740 -0.11 23.23 42.31
N GLN A 741 0.59 23.18 43.45
CA GLN A 741 1.75 22.30 43.63
C GLN A 741 1.37 20.82 43.47
N GLU A 742 0.25 20.39 44.03
CA GLU A 742 -0.22 19.01 43.87
C GLU A 742 -0.52 18.67 42.40
N ILE A 743 -1.22 19.56 41.68
CA ILE A 743 -1.50 19.40 40.25
C ILE A 743 -0.20 19.37 39.43
N GLU A 744 0.80 20.18 39.79
CA GLU A 744 2.10 20.19 39.12
C GLU A 744 2.84 18.86 39.32
N THR A 745 2.83 18.31 40.55
CA THR A 745 3.38 16.97 40.81
C THR A 745 2.62 15.85 40.10
N GLN A 746 1.29 15.94 40.01
CA GLN A 746 0.47 14.99 39.25
C GLN A 746 0.74 15.10 37.73
N ARG A 747 0.94 16.31 37.22
CA ARG A 747 1.30 16.56 35.82
C ARG A 747 2.66 15.96 35.48
N ASP A 748 3.66 16.14 36.34
CA ASP A 748 4.98 15.55 36.18
C ASP A 748 4.94 14.01 36.21
N PHE A 749 4.07 13.44 37.06
CA PHE A 749 3.82 12.00 37.08
C PHE A 749 3.17 11.51 35.78
N VAL A 750 2.18 12.22 35.24
CA VAL A 750 1.52 11.88 33.97
C VAL A 750 2.49 12.01 32.78
N ILE A 751 3.37 13.02 32.78
CA ILE A 751 4.42 13.17 31.75
C ILE A 751 5.38 11.97 31.80
N LYS A 752 5.85 11.57 32.99
CA LYS A 752 6.70 10.37 33.14
C LYS A 752 6.00 9.08 32.72
N GLN A 753 4.70 8.95 32.96
CA GLN A 753 3.91 7.83 32.45
C GLN A 753 3.77 7.88 30.92
N GLY A 754 3.57 9.06 30.35
CA GLY A 754 3.54 9.28 28.90
C GLY A 754 4.84 8.87 28.21
N ASP A 755 5.99 9.26 28.78
CA ASP A 755 7.32 8.86 28.27
C ASP A 755 7.52 7.33 28.35
N ARG A 756 7.06 6.72 29.44
CA ARG A 756 7.12 5.26 29.61
C ARG A 756 6.22 4.54 28.60
N ILE A 757 5.02 5.04 28.35
CA ILE A 757 4.09 4.50 27.34
C ILE A 757 4.66 4.68 25.93
N ALA A 758 5.25 5.84 25.62
CA ALA A 758 5.90 6.09 24.33
C ALA A 758 7.05 5.10 24.07
N SER A 759 7.92 4.87 25.07
CA SER A 759 9.00 3.88 24.95
C SER A 759 8.48 2.44 24.82
N GLN A 760 7.39 2.09 25.52
CA GLN A 760 6.74 0.79 25.36
C GLN A 760 6.14 0.61 23.96
N ASN A 761 5.51 1.65 23.40
CA ASN A 761 4.93 1.62 22.06
C ASN A 761 5.99 1.44 20.97
N VAL A 762 7.17 2.07 21.11
CA VAL A 762 8.31 1.84 20.21
C VAL A 762 8.75 0.38 20.27
N ARG A 763 8.91 -0.19 21.47
CA ARG A 763 9.33 -1.58 21.65
C ARG A 763 8.29 -2.58 21.13
N ILE A 764 7.00 -2.29 21.29
CA ILE A 764 5.89 -3.09 20.74
C ILE A 764 5.93 -3.06 19.21
N LYS A 765 6.21 -1.91 18.61
CA LYS A 765 6.34 -1.78 17.15
C LYS A 765 7.52 -2.60 16.62
N GLU A 766 8.69 -2.50 17.26
CA GLU A 766 9.87 -3.31 16.91
C GLU A 766 9.59 -4.82 17.04
N GLN A 767 8.92 -5.24 18.11
CA GLN A 767 8.52 -6.64 18.31
C GLN A 767 7.52 -7.12 17.24
N ARG A 768 6.56 -6.28 16.86
CA ARG A 768 5.57 -6.60 15.83
C ARG A 768 6.23 -6.73 14.46
N ASP A 769 7.11 -5.79 14.10
CA ASP A 769 7.78 -5.79 12.81
C ASP A 769 8.73 -7.01 12.71
N PHE A 770 9.41 -7.37 13.79
CA PHE A 770 10.19 -8.62 13.89
C PHE A 770 9.32 -9.88 13.77
N ALA A 771 8.14 -9.91 14.42
CA ALA A 771 7.21 -11.03 14.32
C ALA A 771 6.65 -11.20 12.90
N LEU A 772 6.42 -10.10 12.17
CA LEU A 772 5.97 -10.15 10.77
C LEU A 772 7.05 -10.73 9.85
N ILE A 773 8.33 -10.39 10.08
CA ILE A 773 9.45 -10.97 9.34
C ILE A 773 9.56 -12.47 9.61
N GLN A 774 9.54 -12.90 10.89
CA GLN A 774 9.56 -14.32 11.23
C GLN A 774 8.36 -15.09 10.66
N ALA A 775 7.16 -14.52 10.69
CA ALA A 775 5.97 -15.16 10.14
C ALA A 775 6.09 -15.40 8.63
N LYS A 776 6.74 -14.47 7.91
CA LYS A 776 7.04 -14.63 6.49
C LYS A 776 8.04 -15.76 6.25
N GLU A 777 9.15 -15.79 6.98
CA GLU A 777 10.19 -16.83 6.86
C GLU A 777 9.65 -18.24 7.16
N ILE A 778 8.80 -18.37 8.19
CA ILE A 778 8.12 -19.64 8.53
C ILE A 778 7.19 -20.07 7.40
N ASN A 779 6.40 -19.15 6.85
CA ASN A 779 5.45 -19.46 5.78
C ASN A 779 6.19 -19.90 4.49
N ASP A 780 7.26 -19.20 4.14
CA ASP A 780 8.10 -19.55 2.98
C ASP A 780 8.72 -20.95 3.17
N SER A 781 9.17 -21.29 4.38
CA SER A 781 9.73 -22.61 4.71
C SER A 781 8.68 -23.73 4.67
N VAL A 782 7.47 -23.49 5.16
CA VAL A 782 6.37 -24.48 5.12
C VAL A 782 5.88 -24.71 3.70
N ASN A 783 5.82 -23.66 2.86
CA ASN A 783 5.49 -23.81 1.45
C ASN A 783 6.58 -24.58 0.68
N TYR A 784 7.85 -24.36 1.02
CA TYR A 784 8.94 -25.16 0.46
C TYR A 784 8.83 -26.64 0.84
N ALA A 785 8.53 -26.96 2.10
CA ALA A 785 8.28 -28.34 2.54
C ALA A 785 7.11 -28.99 1.78
N LYS A 786 6.04 -28.24 1.50
CA LYS A 786 4.94 -28.71 0.64
C LYS A 786 5.38 -29.08 -0.77
N HIS A 787 6.26 -28.29 -1.38
CA HIS A 787 6.79 -28.60 -2.71
C HIS A 787 7.58 -29.93 -2.71
N ILE A 788 8.42 -30.16 -1.69
CA ILE A 788 9.16 -31.42 -1.53
C ILE A 788 8.20 -32.59 -1.36
N GLN A 789 7.25 -32.47 -0.43
CA GLN A 789 6.28 -33.53 -0.16
C GLN A 789 5.42 -33.84 -1.40
N SER A 790 4.95 -32.82 -2.12
CA SER A 790 4.14 -33.03 -3.34
C SER A 790 4.92 -33.78 -4.41
N ALA A 791 6.23 -33.51 -4.56
CA ALA A 791 7.08 -34.20 -5.53
C ALA A 791 7.34 -35.67 -5.15
N LEU A 792 7.32 -36.01 -3.85
CA LEU A 792 7.50 -37.38 -3.36
C LEU A 792 6.22 -38.21 -3.40
N LEU A 793 5.05 -37.58 -3.27
CA LEU A 793 3.74 -38.24 -3.18
C LEU A 793 3.04 -38.46 -4.52
N GLN A 794 3.48 -37.80 -5.59
CA GLN A 794 2.87 -37.98 -6.92
C GLN A 794 3.36 -39.29 -7.55
N PRO A 795 2.46 -40.23 -7.89
CA PRO A 795 2.80 -41.34 -8.77
C PRO A 795 3.17 -40.80 -10.14
N ASP A 796 4.04 -41.50 -10.86
CA ASP A 796 4.36 -41.17 -12.25
C ASP A 796 3.06 -41.25 -13.11
N ASP A 797 2.80 -40.28 -13.98
CA ASP A 797 1.56 -40.22 -14.80
C ASP A 797 1.32 -41.53 -15.57
N GLU A 798 2.40 -42.18 -16.04
CA GLU A 798 2.37 -43.49 -16.71
C GLU A 798 1.82 -44.63 -15.82
N VAL A 799 2.00 -44.55 -14.50
CA VAL A 799 1.48 -45.53 -13.54
C VAL A 799 -0.02 -45.32 -13.31
N ILE A 800 -0.46 -44.07 -13.26
CA ILE A 800 -1.88 -43.71 -13.11
C ILE A 800 -2.65 -44.13 -14.36
N ASP A 801 -2.13 -43.82 -15.56
CA ASP A 801 -2.77 -44.18 -16.83
C ASP A 801 -2.86 -45.70 -17.05
N ALA A 802 -1.94 -46.46 -16.45
CA ALA A 802 -1.94 -47.92 -16.54
C ALA A 802 -2.90 -48.60 -15.56
N LEU A 803 -3.33 -47.91 -14.49
CA LEU A 803 -4.24 -48.46 -13.49
C LEU A 803 -5.68 -48.52 -14.06
N PRO A 804 -6.43 -49.62 -13.83
CA PRO A 804 -7.86 -49.69 -14.19
C PRO A 804 -8.70 -48.60 -13.50
N ASP A 805 -10.00 -48.54 -13.81
CA ASP A 805 -10.98 -47.61 -13.21
C ASP A 805 -10.74 -47.37 -11.70
N HIS A 806 -10.11 -46.25 -11.34
CA HIS A 806 -9.67 -45.96 -9.98
C HIS A 806 -9.78 -44.47 -9.63
N PHE A 807 -9.64 -44.16 -8.34
CA PHE A 807 -9.36 -42.79 -7.91
C PHE A 807 -8.50 -42.73 -6.65
N VAL A 808 -7.86 -41.58 -6.46
CA VAL A 808 -7.28 -41.14 -5.19
C VAL A 808 -7.92 -39.83 -4.77
N LEU A 809 -8.50 -39.79 -3.57
CA LEU A 809 -8.94 -38.58 -2.90
C LEU A 809 -7.94 -38.27 -1.80
N PHE A 810 -7.15 -37.22 -1.98
CA PHE A 810 -6.10 -36.79 -1.04
C PHE A 810 -6.36 -35.35 -0.60
N LYS A 811 -6.66 -35.13 0.67
CA LYS A 811 -7.04 -33.83 1.23
C LYS A 811 -6.25 -33.56 2.52
N PRO A 812 -5.11 -32.86 2.42
CA PRO A 812 -4.37 -32.42 3.59
C PRO A 812 -5.19 -31.43 4.43
N LYS A 813 -5.17 -31.58 5.76
CA LYS A 813 -5.73 -30.66 6.76
C LYS A 813 -4.95 -29.35 6.83
N LYS A 814 -3.62 -29.43 6.72
CA LYS A 814 -2.68 -28.30 6.77
C LYS A 814 -1.97 -28.16 5.42
N VAL A 815 -1.01 -27.23 5.33
CA VAL A 815 -0.21 -26.98 4.11
C VAL A 815 0.56 -28.24 3.66
N VAL A 816 0.93 -29.09 4.62
CA VAL A 816 1.57 -30.41 4.43
C VAL A 816 0.76 -31.48 5.17
N SER A 817 0.78 -32.71 4.63
CA SER A 817 -0.02 -33.86 5.10
C SER A 817 0.79 -34.82 5.96
N GLY A 818 0.20 -35.35 7.03
CA GLY A 818 0.66 -36.56 7.71
C GLY A 818 0.34 -37.82 6.90
N ASP A 819 -0.76 -37.84 6.16
CA ASP A 819 -1.08 -38.97 5.28
C ASP A 819 -0.18 -39.03 4.04
N PHE A 820 0.01 -40.25 3.53
CA PHE A 820 0.53 -40.49 2.18
C PHE A 820 -0.14 -41.65 1.46
N TYR A 821 -0.02 -41.63 0.14
CA TYR A 821 -0.27 -42.78 -0.72
C TYR A 821 0.95 -43.05 -1.60
N TRP A 822 1.15 -44.30 -1.98
CA TRP A 822 2.27 -44.72 -2.83
C TRP A 822 1.83 -45.84 -3.76
N ILE A 823 2.17 -45.73 -5.05
CA ILE A 823 1.70 -46.66 -6.08
C ILE A 823 2.84 -46.96 -7.06
N LYS A 824 3.08 -48.24 -7.35
CA LYS A 824 3.98 -48.68 -8.42
C LYS A 824 3.38 -49.81 -9.26
N ASN A 825 3.65 -49.75 -10.56
CA ASN A 825 3.35 -50.83 -11.51
C ASN A 825 4.62 -51.68 -11.73
N LEU A 826 4.51 -52.98 -11.55
CA LEU A 826 5.55 -53.96 -11.82
C LEU A 826 5.08 -54.95 -12.89
N LYS A 827 5.77 -54.94 -14.03
CA LYS A 827 5.61 -55.94 -15.09
C LYS A 827 6.87 -56.79 -15.19
N TYR A 828 6.73 -58.10 -15.01
CA TYR A 828 7.85 -59.03 -15.14
C TYR A 828 7.37 -60.41 -15.64
N ASN A 829 8.29 -61.19 -16.19
CA ASN A 829 8.02 -62.59 -16.54
C ASN A 829 8.43 -63.48 -15.36
N ASP A 830 7.47 -64.17 -14.78
CA ASP A 830 7.68 -65.11 -13.68
C ASP A 830 8.45 -66.32 -14.20
N SER A 831 9.72 -66.45 -13.81
CA SER A 831 10.61 -67.51 -14.30
C SER A 831 10.18 -68.92 -13.90
N VAL A 832 9.33 -69.06 -12.87
CA VAL A 832 8.84 -70.36 -12.38
C VAL A 832 7.56 -70.77 -13.11
N THR A 833 6.65 -69.83 -13.37
CA THR A 833 5.38 -70.11 -14.05
C THR A 833 5.38 -69.79 -15.55
N ASN A 834 6.46 -69.16 -16.03
CA ASN A 834 6.65 -68.62 -17.39
C ASN A 834 5.50 -67.71 -17.86
N ALA A 835 4.88 -67.00 -16.90
CA ALA A 835 3.74 -66.13 -17.12
C ALA A 835 4.16 -64.66 -16.94
N ASN A 836 3.76 -63.81 -17.88
CA ASN A 836 3.86 -62.36 -17.70
C ASN A 836 2.90 -61.94 -16.58
N ARG A 837 3.45 -61.24 -15.59
CA ARG A 837 2.73 -60.67 -14.44
C ARG A 837 2.61 -59.17 -14.61
N ASN A 838 1.42 -58.64 -14.40
CA ASN A 838 1.17 -57.21 -14.26
C ASN A 838 0.61 -56.92 -12.85
N LEU A 839 1.45 -56.39 -11.97
CA LEU A 839 1.13 -56.15 -10.56
C LEU A 839 1.10 -54.66 -10.24
N PHE A 840 0.09 -54.24 -9.48
CA PHE A 840 0.08 -52.92 -8.84
C PHE A 840 0.27 -53.05 -7.34
N ILE A 841 1.29 -52.37 -6.81
CA ILE A 841 1.50 -52.26 -5.38
C ILE A 841 0.97 -50.90 -4.94
N ILE A 842 0.01 -50.89 -4.02
CA ILE A 842 -0.70 -49.71 -3.55
C ILE A 842 -0.56 -49.65 -2.03
N VAL A 843 -0.15 -48.49 -1.52
CA VAL A 843 -0.03 -48.21 -0.10
C VAL A 843 -0.83 -46.96 0.23
N VAL A 844 -1.62 -47.01 1.29
CA VAL A 844 -2.27 -45.85 1.91
C VAL A 844 -1.88 -45.84 3.37
N ALA A 845 -1.40 -44.70 3.86
CA ALA A 845 -0.86 -44.55 5.19
C ALA A 845 -1.31 -43.25 5.84
N ASP A 846 -1.60 -43.35 7.13
CA ASP A 846 -1.94 -42.26 8.03
C ASP A 846 -0.82 -42.16 9.08
N CYS A 847 -0.10 -41.04 9.10
CA CYS A 847 1.05 -40.86 10.00
C CYS A 847 0.71 -39.94 11.17
N THR A 848 1.27 -40.25 12.33
CA THR A 848 1.03 -39.47 13.54
C THR A 848 1.65 -38.07 13.46
N GLY A 849 0.87 -37.06 13.83
CA GLY A 849 1.34 -35.69 14.10
C GLY A 849 0.86 -34.66 13.07
N PRO A 850 0.34 -33.49 13.48
CA PRO A 850 -0.15 -32.49 12.54
C PRO A 850 0.97 -31.63 11.96
N GLY A 851 0.87 -31.27 10.68
CA GLY A 851 1.76 -30.28 10.05
C GLY A 851 3.16 -30.83 9.77
N VAL A 852 4.21 -30.05 10.06
CA VAL A 852 5.59 -30.39 9.68
C VAL A 852 6.08 -31.74 10.27
N PRO A 853 5.83 -32.08 11.56
CA PRO A 853 6.19 -33.39 12.09
C PRO A 853 5.55 -34.57 11.34
N GLY A 854 4.24 -34.50 11.04
CA GLY A 854 3.56 -35.53 10.25
C GLY A 854 4.10 -35.63 8.83
N ALA A 855 4.41 -34.48 8.21
CA ALA A 855 5.01 -34.45 6.88
C ALA A 855 6.39 -35.12 6.82
N VAL A 856 7.20 -35.02 7.89
CA VAL A 856 8.46 -35.75 7.99
C VAL A 856 8.22 -37.26 8.08
N MET A 857 7.18 -37.68 8.82
CA MET A 857 6.83 -39.09 8.95
C MET A 857 6.31 -39.69 7.65
N SER A 858 5.49 -38.97 6.88
CA SER A 858 5.07 -39.40 5.56
C SER A 858 6.23 -39.51 4.57
N MET A 859 7.15 -38.54 4.56
CA MET A 859 8.35 -38.62 3.74
C MET A 859 9.26 -39.80 4.12
N LEU A 860 9.42 -40.08 5.41
CA LEU A 860 10.17 -41.24 5.89
C LEU A 860 9.49 -42.56 5.46
N GLY A 861 8.17 -42.66 5.61
CA GLY A 861 7.39 -43.81 5.17
C GLY A 861 7.56 -44.09 3.67
N VAL A 862 7.41 -43.06 2.84
CA VAL A 862 7.61 -43.14 1.38
C VAL A 862 9.04 -43.57 1.04
N ALA A 863 10.06 -43.01 1.71
CA ALA A 863 11.45 -43.38 1.47
C ALA A 863 11.73 -44.85 1.81
N LEU A 864 11.21 -45.34 2.94
CA LEU A 864 11.40 -46.73 3.37
C LEU A 864 10.66 -47.72 2.48
N VAL A 865 9.42 -47.42 2.07
CA VAL A 865 8.67 -48.25 1.12
C VAL A 865 9.38 -48.32 -0.23
N ASN A 866 9.87 -47.18 -0.74
CA ASN A 866 10.68 -47.14 -1.96
C ASN A 866 11.96 -47.97 -1.83
N GLU A 867 12.67 -47.89 -0.70
CA GLU A 867 13.89 -48.67 -0.45
C GLU A 867 13.60 -50.18 -0.46
N ILE A 868 12.53 -50.61 0.21
CA ILE A 868 12.10 -52.02 0.25
C ILE A 868 11.76 -52.50 -1.16
N TYR A 869 10.94 -51.73 -1.89
CA TYR A 869 10.55 -52.05 -3.26
C TYR A 869 11.78 -52.17 -4.18
N ASN A 870 12.63 -51.13 -4.22
CA ASN A 870 13.80 -51.10 -5.10
C ASN A 870 14.74 -52.27 -4.80
N LYS A 871 14.97 -52.60 -3.52
CA LYS A 871 15.78 -53.75 -3.14
C LYS A 871 15.21 -55.07 -3.68
N ILE A 872 13.91 -55.28 -3.59
CA ILE A 872 13.25 -56.49 -4.15
C ILE A 872 13.45 -56.56 -5.66
N ILE A 873 13.29 -55.44 -6.37
CA ILE A 873 13.46 -55.37 -7.83
C ILE A 873 14.92 -55.61 -8.24
N GLU A 874 15.87 -54.92 -7.61
CA GLU A 874 17.31 -55.00 -7.91
C GLU A 874 17.86 -56.41 -7.66
N THR A 875 17.43 -57.04 -6.57
CA THR A 875 17.85 -58.41 -6.22
C THR A 875 17.03 -59.49 -6.92
N GLN A 876 15.98 -59.12 -7.66
CA GLN A 876 15.00 -60.02 -8.27
C GLN A 876 14.37 -61.02 -7.28
N ALA A 877 14.32 -60.67 -5.99
CA ALA A 877 13.78 -61.49 -4.92
C ALA A 877 12.23 -61.40 -4.86
N PHE A 878 11.56 -61.74 -5.97
CA PHE A 878 10.10 -61.59 -6.11
C PHE A 878 9.30 -62.48 -5.14
N ASP A 879 9.92 -63.50 -4.54
CA ASP A 879 9.35 -64.28 -3.43
C ASP A 879 9.09 -63.43 -2.18
N GLN A 880 9.82 -62.32 -2.03
CA GLN A 880 9.63 -61.33 -0.96
C GLN A 880 8.56 -60.29 -1.29
N LEU A 881 8.02 -60.28 -2.51
CA LEU A 881 6.96 -59.37 -2.94
C LEU A 881 5.60 -59.84 -2.40
N ARG A 882 5.44 -59.76 -1.08
CA ARG A 882 4.23 -60.11 -0.34
C ARG A 882 3.88 -59.00 0.65
N THR A 883 2.59 -58.72 0.81
CA THR A 883 2.12 -57.59 1.63
C THR A 883 2.54 -57.70 3.10
N ASP A 884 2.51 -58.90 3.68
CA ASP A 884 2.93 -59.18 5.06
C ASP A 884 4.43 -58.94 5.25
N LEU A 885 5.26 -59.42 4.33
CA LEU A 885 6.72 -59.26 4.40
C LEU A 885 7.14 -57.80 4.23
N ILE A 886 6.52 -57.07 3.29
CA ILE A 886 6.79 -55.64 3.08
C ILE A 886 6.42 -54.85 4.34
N LEU A 887 5.27 -55.14 4.94
CA LEU A 887 4.80 -54.44 6.13
C LEU A 887 5.68 -54.71 7.36
N ASN A 888 6.13 -55.95 7.55
CA ASN A 888 7.11 -56.31 8.59
C ASN A 888 8.46 -55.61 8.38
N GLN A 889 8.97 -55.56 7.15
CA GLN A 889 10.22 -54.84 6.84
C GLN A 889 10.09 -53.33 7.05
N LEU A 890 8.95 -52.74 6.66
CA LEU A 890 8.67 -51.32 6.88
C LEU A 890 8.72 -51.00 8.37
N ARG A 891 8.05 -51.81 9.20
CA ARG A 891 8.08 -51.69 10.66
C ARG A 891 9.49 -51.76 11.24
N ASP A 892 10.25 -52.78 10.88
CA ASP A 892 11.61 -52.97 11.39
C ASP A 892 12.53 -51.80 11.02
N LYS A 893 12.46 -51.35 9.77
CA LYS A 893 13.24 -50.21 9.29
C LYS A 893 12.81 -48.92 9.97
N PHE A 894 11.51 -48.70 10.14
CA PHE A 894 10.98 -47.51 10.80
C PHE A 894 11.44 -47.40 12.26
N ILE A 895 11.32 -48.49 13.04
CA ILE A 895 11.82 -48.58 14.42
C ILE A 895 13.32 -48.29 14.50
N LYS A 896 14.11 -48.86 13.57
CA LYS A 896 15.56 -48.65 13.51
C LYS A 896 15.93 -47.20 13.17
N SER A 897 15.25 -46.61 12.18
CA SER A 897 15.48 -45.23 11.72
C SER A 897 15.18 -44.19 12.81
N LEU A 898 14.20 -44.46 13.68
CA LEU A 898 13.84 -43.58 14.80
C LEU A 898 14.48 -43.98 16.13
N HIS A 899 15.32 -45.01 16.15
CA HIS A 899 16.03 -45.51 17.33
C HIS A 899 15.12 -45.83 18.53
N LEU A 900 13.91 -46.32 18.28
CA LEU A 900 12.91 -46.62 19.31
C LEU A 900 13.33 -47.86 20.10
N LYS A 901 13.36 -47.75 21.44
CA LYS A 901 13.83 -48.81 22.36
C LYS A 901 12.76 -49.24 23.37
N GLY A 902 11.54 -48.73 23.26
CA GLY A 902 10.40 -49.13 24.10
C GLY A 902 10.48 -48.63 25.54
N ARG A 903 11.23 -47.54 25.79
CA ARG A 903 11.41 -46.98 27.14
C ARG A 903 10.24 -46.07 27.53
N GLU A 904 9.91 -46.03 28.82
CA GLU A 904 8.91 -45.11 29.35
C GLU A 904 9.31 -43.65 29.04
N GLY A 905 8.45 -42.94 28.30
CA GLY A 905 8.67 -41.54 27.88
C GLY A 905 9.22 -41.33 26.46
N GLU A 906 9.45 -42.38 25.67
CA GLU A 906 9.77 -42.24 24.24
C GLU A 906 8.57 -41.74 23.42
N ASN A 907 8.85 -40.99 22.34
CA ASN A 907 7.81 -40.52 21.41
C ASN A 907 7.07 -41.72 20.80
N LYS A 908 5.73 -41.62 20.75
CA LYS A 908 4.83 -42.66 20.21
C LYS A 908 4.48 -42.44 18.74
N ASP A 909 5.35 -41.73 18.02
CA ASP A 909 5.07 -41.36 16.64
C ASP A 909 5.14 -42.59 15.74
N GLY A 910 4.16 -42.74 14.85
CA GLY A 910 3.99 -43.93 14.04
C GLY A 910 3.16 -43.72 12.78
N MET A 911 2.68 -44.81 12.21
CA MET A 911 1.78 -44.81 11.07
C MET A 911 0.85 -46.02 11.08
N ASP A 912 -0.36 -45.80 10.59
CA ASP A 912 -1.35 -46.83 10.28
C ASP A 912 -1.37 -47.00 8.77
N VAL A 913 -1.10 -48.22 8.29
CA VAL A 913 -0.75 -48.45 6.88
C VAL A 913 -1.52 -49.65 6.35
N ALA A 914 -2.11 -49.49 5.18
CA ALA A 914 -2.70 -50.58 4.42
C ALA A 914 -1.94 -50.78 3.10
N ILE A 915 -1.57 -52.03 2.81
CA ILE A 915 -0.86 -52.42 1.59
C ILE A 915 -1.69 -53.42 0.80
N VAL A 916 -1.87 -53.15 -0.49
CA VAL A 916 -2.49 -54.06 -1.45
C VAL A 916 -1.52 -54.34 -2.61
N ILE A 917 -1.37 -55.62 -2.97
CA ILE A 917 -0.77 -56.02 -4.25
C ILE A 917 -1.88 -56.60 -5.12
N TYR A 918 -2.17 -55.95 -6.24
CA TYR A 918 -3.20 -56.36 -7.19
C TYR A 918 -2.59 -57.00 -8.44
N ASP A 919 -2.87 -58.28 -8.66
CA ASP A 919 -2.55 -59.01 -9.90
C ASP A 919 -3.71 -58.82 -10.89
N VAL A 920 -3.47 -58.00 -11.92
CA VAL A 920 -4.48 -57.58 -12.90
C VAL A 920 -4.99 -58.78 -13.71
N ASP A 921 -4.08 -59.68 -14.07
CA ASP A 921 -4.38 -60.81 -14.94
C ASP A 921 -5.20 -61.87 -14.19
N LYS A 922 -4.89 -62.09 -12.91
CA LYS A 922 -5.63 -63.03 -12.06
C LYS A 922 -6.84 -62.42 -11.35
N LYS A 923 -6.97 -61.09 -11.32
CA LYS A 923 -7.94 -60.36 -10.50
C LYS A 923 -7.86 -60.77 -9.02
N LEU A 924 -6.64 -60.93 -8.53
CA LEU A 924 -6.35 -61.36 -7.17
C LEU A 924 -5.69 -60.20 -6.42
N ILE A 925 -6.16 -59.89 -5.21
CA ILE A 925 -5.47 -58.97 -4.32
C ILE A 925 -4.82 -59.73 -3.16
N GLN A 926 -3.62 -59.32 -2.80
CA GLN A 926 -3.01 -59.61 -1.50
C GLN A 926 -3.20 -58.38 -0.61
N PHE A 927 -3.57 -58.58 0.65
CA PHE A 927 -3.80 -57.50 1.61
C PHE A 927 -3.15 -57.79 2.96
N SER A 928 -2.47 -56.78 3.52
CA SER A 928 -2.00 -56.72 4.90
C SER A 928 -2.06 -55.28 5.38
N ALA A 929 -2.40 -55.06 6.65
CA ALA A 929 -2.51 -53.71 7.19
C ALA A 929 -2.25 -53.62 8.69
N ALA A 930 -1.80 -52.45 9.11
CA ALA A 930 -1.74 -51.95 10.48
C ALA A 930 -2.95 -51.03 10.72
N ASN A 931 -3.86 -51.43 11.61
CA ASN A 931 -5.01 -50.68 12.12
C ASN A 931 -6.13 -50.27 11.12
N HIS A 932 -5.85 -50.10 9.82
CA HIS A 932 -6.86 -49.71 8.82
C HIS A 932 -7.37 -50.88 7.95
N PRO A 933 -8.68 -51.21 7.99
CA PRO A 933 -9.22 -52.35 7.25
C PRO A 933 -9.38 -52.07 5.76
N LEU A 934 -9.52 -53.13 4.98
CA LEU A 934 -9.91 -53.07 3.56
C LEU A 934 -11.42 -53.31 3.44
N TYR A 935 -12.10 -52.48 2.65
CA TYR A 935 -13.50 -52.72 2.26
C TYR A 935 -13.57 -53.17 0.80
N ILE A 936 -14.32 -54.23 0.53
CA ILE A 936 -14.61 -54.71 -0.82
C ILE A 936 -16.12 -54.72 -1.00
N VAL A 937 -16.60 -54.00 -2.00
CA VAL A 937 -18.01 -54.02 -2.37
C VAL A 937 -18.20 -54.97 -3.55
N ARG A 938 -18.98 -56.03 -3.31
CA ARG A 938 -19.22 -57.12 -4.26
C ARG A 938 -20.40 -56.83 -5.16
N LYS A 939 -20.20 -56.99 -6.47
CA LYS A 939 -21.29 -56.88 -7.44
C LYS A 939 -22.23 -58.09 -7.36
N PRO A 940 -23.56 -57.90 -7.33
CA PRO A 940 -24.50 -59.01 -7.31
C PRO A 940 -24.43 -59.85 -8.60
N LEU A 941 -24.63 -61.16 -8.46
CA LEU A 941 -24.63 -62.13 -9.57
C LEU A 941 -25.93 -62.09 -10.37
N SER A 942 -27.01 -61.50 -9.83
CA SER A 942 -28.29 -61.33 -10.49
C SER A 942 -28.89 -59.96 -10.18
N PRO A 943 -29.65 -59.32 -11.09
CA PRO A 943 -30.21 -57.98 -10.90
C PRO A 943 -31.14 -57.82 -9.68
N GLU A 944 -31.64 -58.94 -9.15
CA GLU A 944 -32.52 -58.99 -7.97
C GLU A 944 -31.76 -58.93 -6.64
N GLN A 945 -30.43 -59.16 -6.65
CA GLN A 945 -29.57 -59.10 -5.47
C GLN A 945 -28.94 -57.71 -5.32
N GLN A 946 -28.74 -57.26 -4.08
CA GLN A 946 -28.09 -56.00 -3.77
C GLN A 946 -26.57 -56.15 -3.67
N TYR A 947 -25.84 -55.04 -3.80
CA TYR A 947 -24.41 -55.00 -3.50
C TYR A 947 -24.18 -55.36 -2.02
N THR A 948 -23.08 -56.05 -1.74
CA THR A 948 -22.69 -56.45 -0.38
C THR A 948 -21.28 -55.95 -0.08
N LEU A 949 -21.00 -55.64 1.20
CA LEU A 949 -19.69 -55.14 1.63
C LEU A 949 -18.99 -56.18 2.50
N ASP A 950 -17.82 -56.61 2.05
CA ASP A 950 -16.88 -57.42 2.81
C ASP A 950 -15.87 -56.50 3.51
N GLU A 951 -15.72 -56.67 4.82
CA GLU A 951 -14.71 -55.98 5.62
C GLU A 951 -13.60 -56.95 6.02
N ILE A 952 -12.38 -56.68 5.54
CA ILE A 952 -11.19 -57.45 5.89
C ILE A 952 -10.44 -56.68 6.96
N LYS A 953 -10.38 -57.26 8.15
CA LYS A 953 -9.80 -56.62 9.34
C LYS A 953 -8.28 -56.51 9.22
N ALA A 954 -7.74 -55.40 9.69
CA ALA A 954 -6.31 -55.20 9.87
C ALA A 954 -5.80 -55.81 11.17
N ASP A 955 -4.50 -56.07 11.25
CA ASP A 955 -3.85 -56.39 12.51
C ASP A 955 -3.73 -55.13 13.36
N LYS A 956 -4.03 -55.25 14.65
CA LYS A 956 -3.95 -54.13 15.61
C LYS A 956 -2.52 -53.91 16.10
N ILE A 957 -1.61 -53.73 15.15
CA ILE A 957 -0.16 -53.61 15.38
C ILE A 957 0.27 -52.24 14.80
N PRO A 958 0.58 -51.24 15.64
CA PRO A 958 0.92 -49.89 15.16
C PRO A 958 2.34 -49.86 14.60
N ILE A 959 2.61 -49.23 13.45
CA ILE A 959 3.98 -49.04 12.95
C ILE A 959 4.60 -47.85 13.69
N GLY A 960 5.60 -48.07 14.56
CA GLY A 960 6.24 -46.97 15.32
C GLY A 960 6.21 -47.10 16.84
N MET A 961 5.68 -48.19 17.40
CA MET A 961 5.86 -48.52 18.81
C MET A 961 6.66 -49.81 18.94
N TYR A 962 7.77 -49.81 19.70
CA TYR A 962 8.50 -51.04 20.00
C TYR A 962 7.73 -51.85 21.06
N LEU A 963 7.32 -53.07 20.73
CA LEU A 963 6.79 -54.04 21.70
C LEU A 963 7.57 -55.34 21.54
N GLU A 964 8.01 -55.91 22.67
CA GLU A 964 8.68 -57.22 22.68
C GLU A 964 7.66 -58.33 22.35
N ASN A 965 8.05 -59.28 21.50
CA ASN A 965 7.24 -60.45 21.11
C ASN A 965 5.91 -60.13 20.41
N ILE A 966 5.95 -59.30 19.35
CA ILE A 966 4.82 -59.10 18.43
C ILE A 966 4.78 -60.21 17.37
N ASP A 967 3.56 -60.67 17.05
CA ASP A 967 3.28 -61.54 15.90
C ASP A 967 3.47 -60.81 14.56
N ASN A 968 3.91 -61.54 13.53
CA ASN A 968 4.01 -60.99 12.17
C ASN A 968 2.64 -60.59 11.63
N PHE A 969 2.61 -59.57 10.75
CA PHE A 969 1.38 -59.20 10.04
C PHE A 969 0.77 -60.37 9.24
N SER A 970 -0.55 -60.43 9.26
CA SER A 970 -1.36 -61.41 8.54
C SER A 970 -1.45 -61.06 7.06
N LYS A 971 -1.42 -62.09 6.19
CA LYS A 971 -1.65 -61.95 4.75
C LYS A 971 -3.01 -62.51 4.37
N HIS A 972 -3.79 -61.75 3.62
CA HIS A 972 -5.06 -62.17 3.05
C HIS A 972 -4.96 -62.22 1.53
N ASP A 973 -5.25 -63.38 0.92
CA ASP A 973 -5.38 -63.53 -0.53
C ASP A 973 -6.88 -63.54 -0.88
N LEU A 974 -7.32 -62.61 -1.72
CA LEU A 974 -8.75 -62.40 -2.00
C LEU A 974 -8.99 -62.33 -3.51
N GLN A 975 -9.87 -63.19 -4.01
CA GLN A 975 -10.28 -63.19 -5.42
C GLN A 975 -11.34 -62.11 -5.66
N LEU A 976 -11.17 -61.33 -6.73
CA LEU A 976 -12.12 -60.30 -7.17
C LEU A 976 -12.86 -60.74 -8.43
N ALA A 977 -14.15 -60.39 -8.50
CA ALA A 977 -14.97 -60.54 -9.69
C ALA A 977 -15.03 -59.22 -10.47
N LYS A 978 -15.39 -59.30 -11.76
CA LYS A 978 -15.56 -58.10 -12.59
C LYS A 978 -16.71 -57.25 -12.06
N GLY A 979 -16.44 -55.98 -11.78
CA GLY A 979 -17.35 -55.01 -11.21
C GLY A 979 -17.29 -54.90 -9.68
N ASP A 980 -16.45 -55.68 -9.00
CA ASP A 980 -16.13 -55.46 -7.58
C ASP A 980 -15.28 -54.19 -7.43
N THR A 981 -15.49 -53.46 -6.32
CA THR A 981 -14.72 -52.26 -5.99
C THR A 981 -14.08 -52.41 -4.62
N PHE A 982 -12.78 -52.15 -4.48
CA PHE A 982 -12.13 -52.14 -3.16
C PHE A 982 -11.67 -50.74 -2.76
N TYR A 983 -11.65 -50.47 -1.45
CA TYR A 983 -11.37 -49.17 -0.85
C TYR A 983 -10.32 -49.29 0.26
N LEU A 984 -9.29 -48.44 0.18
CA LEU A 984 -8.31 -48.17 1.23
C LEU A 984 -8.47 -46.73 1.69
N PHE A 985 -8.37 -46.45 2.98
CA PHE A 985 -8.63 -45.11 3.51
C PHE A 985 -7.92 -44.85 4.84
N SER A 986 -7.67 -43.57 5.14
CA SER A 986 -7.31 -43.08 6.48
C SER A 986 -8.55 -42.74 7.30
N ASP A 987 -8.39 -42.59 8.62
CA ASP A 987 -9.52 -42.39 9.53
C ASP A 987 -10.18 -41.00 9.41
N GLY A 988 -9.48 -40.02 8.84
CA GLY A 988 -9.89 -38.62 8.81
C GLY A 988 -11.23 -38.36 8.14
N TYR A 989 -11.64 -39.19 7.17
CA TYR A 989 -13.00 -39.11 6.61
C TYR A 989 -14.06 -39.42 7.68
N SER A 990 -13.85 -40.50 8.42
CA SER A 990 -14.80 -41.00 9.42
C SER A 990 -14.79 -40.18 10.71
N ASP A 991 -13.66 -39.56 11.02
CA ASP A 991 -13.44 -38.74 12.22
C ASP A 991 -13.90 -37.28 12.06
N GLN A 992 -14.27 -36.88 10.85
CA GLN A 992 -14.76 -35.54 10.56
C GLN A 992 -16.06 -35.22 11.34
N PHE A 993 -16.03 -34.12 12.10
CA PHE A 993 -17.19 -33.57 12.78
C PHE A 993 -18.05 -32.74 11.83
N GLY A 994 -19.37 -32.96 11.87
CA GLY A 994 -20.27 -32.42 10.87
C GLY A 994 -21.76 -32.72 11.10
N GLY A 995 -22.56 -32.41 10.08
CA GLY A 995 -24.01 -32.55 10.08
C GLY A 995 -24.73 -31.58 11.04
N SER A 996 -26.06 -31.61 11.02
CA SER A 996 -26.92 -30.70 11.80
C SER A 996 -26.74 -30.77 13.32
N LYS A 997 -26.12 -31.84 13.81
CA LYS A 997 -25.87 -32.10 15.24
C LYS A 997 -24.39 -32.03 15.62
N GLY A 998 -23.49 -31.67 14.70
CA GLY A 998 -22.05 -31.56 14.94
C GLY A 998 -21.41 -32.87 15.44
N LYS A 999 -21.77 -34.01 14.86
CA LYS A 999 -21.27 -35.35 15.25
C LYS A 999 -20.19 -35.84 14.29
N LYS A 1000 -19.38 -36.82 14.71
CA LYS A 1000 -18.48 -37.56 13.82
C LYS A 1000 -19.27 -38.30 12.73
N PHE A 1001 -18.70 -38.43 11.54
CA PHE A 1001 -19.30 -39.17 10.42
C PHE A 1001 -19.43 -40.67 10.73
N LEU A 1002 -18.43 -41.24 11.40
CA LEU A 1002 -18.32 -42.66 11.76
C LEU A 1002 -18.18 -43.61 10.56
N LEU A 1003 -17.42 -44.69 10.76
CA LEU A 1003 -17.19 -45.71 9.72
C LEU A 1003 -18.46 -46.38 9.23
N LYS A 1004 -19.51 -46.48 10.06
CA LYS A 1004 -20.78 -47.06 9.65
C LYS A 1004 -21.41 -46.27 8.50
N GLN A 1005 -21.46 -44.95 8.60
CA GLN A 1005 -22.04 -44.11 7.54
C GLN A 1005 -21.18 -44.14 6.29
N PHE A 1006 -19.86 -44.29 6.43
CA PHE A 1006 -18.95 -44.45 5.30
C PHE A 1006 -19.22 -45.75 4.54
N LYS A 1007 -19.41 -46.87 5.25
CA LYS A 1007 -19.80 -48.17 4.67
C LYS A 1007 -21.12 -48.08 3.92
N ASP A 1008 -22.13 -47.47 4.54
CA ASP A 1008 -23.46 -47.31 3.93
C ASP A 1008 -23.37 -46.46 2.64
N MET A 1009 -22.62 -45.34 2.69
CA MET A 1009 -22.42 -44.46 1.54
C MET A 1009 -21.70 -45.16 0.37
N ILE A 1010 -20.60 -45.88 0.63
CA ILE A 1010 -19.90 -46.57 -0.47
C ILE A 1010 -20.75 -47.69 -1.07
N LEU A 1011 -21.63 -48.33 -0.31
CA LEU A 1011 -22.61 -49.29 -0.84
C LEU A 1011 -23.60 -48.63 -1.79
N ASP A 1012 -24.13 -47.45 -1.42
CA ASP A 1012 -25.18 -46.76 -2.19
C ASP A 1012 -24.70 -46.23 -3.55
N ILE A 1013 -23.41 -45.95 -3.69
CA ILE A 1013 -22.83 -45.33 -4.90
C ILE A 1013 -22.30 -46.33 -5.93
N GLN A 1014 -22.37 -47.64 -5.70
CA GLN A 1014 -21.71 -48.62 -6.58
C GLN A 1014 -22.19 -48.65 -8.03
N LEU A 1015 -23.44 -48.23 -8.27
CA LEU A 1015 -24.00 -48.13 -9.63
C LEU A 1015 -23.36 -47.00 -10.46
N LYS A 1016 -22.71 -46.03 -9.79
CA LYS A 1016 -22.04 -44.91 -10.44
C LYS A 1016 -20.68 -45.32 -11.03
N SER A 1017 -20.18 -44.52 -11.98
CA SER A 1017 -18.81 -44.65 -12.46
C SER A 1017 -17.81 -44.36 -11.34
N ILE A 1018 -16.56 -44.82 -11.45
CA ILE A 1018 -15.56 -44.62 -10.39
C ILE A 1018 -15.27 -43.12 -10.15
N ASP A 1019 -15.30 -42.30 -11.21
CA ASP A 1019 -15.17 -40.85 -11.13
C ASP A 1019 -16.38 -40.19 -10.44
N GLU A 1020 -17.59 -40.65 -10.74
CA GLU A 1020 -18.81 -40.19 -10.08
C GLU A 1020 -18.83 -40.58 -8.59
N GLN A 1021 -18.28 -41.75 -8.25
CA GLN A 1021 -18.08 -42.16 -6.85
C GLN A 1021 -17.12 -41.21 -6.14
N ARG A 1022 -15.97 -40.90 -6.75
CA ARG A 1022 -15.01 -39.92 -6.22
C ARG A 1022 -15.67 -38.56 -5.95
N ILE A 1023 -16.43 -38.06 -6.92
CA ILE A 1023 -17.15 -36.78 -6.79
C ILE A 1023 -18.17 -36.86 -5.65
N HIS A 1024 -18.94 -37.94 -5.57
CA HIS A 1024 -19.95 -38.11 -4.53
C HIS A 1024 -19.33 -38.19 -3.13
N ILE A 1025 -18.29 -39.01 -2.95
CA ILE A 1025 -17.55 -39.12 -1.69
C ILE A 1025 -16.99 -37.75 -1.29
N ASN A 1026 -16.37 -37.02 -2.22
CA ASN A 1026 -15.84 -35.70 -1.94
C ASN A 1026 -16.95 -34.69 -1.56
N GLN A 1027 -18.09 -34.74 -2.24
CA GLN A 1027 -19.22 -33.87 -1.98
C GLN A 1027 -19.86 -34.18 -0.62
N SER A 1028 -20.10 -35.46 -0.31
CA SER A 1028 -20.62 -35.91 0.98
C SER A 1028 -19.72 -35.49 2.13
N PHE A 1029 -18.39 -35.54 1.96
CA PHE A 1029 -17.44 -35.02 2.93
C PHE A 1029 -17.59 -33.52 3.18
N GLU A 1030 -17.64 -32.71 2.12
CA GLU A 1030 -17.79 -31.25 2.22
C GLU A 1030 -19.15 -30.85 2.81
N GLU A 1031 -20.22 -31.56 2.44
CA GLU A 1031 -21.56 -31.35 2.98
C GLU A 1031 -21.65 -31.71 4.46
N TRP A 1032 -21.05 -32.84 4.85
CA TRP A 1032 -20.99 -33.24 6.25
C TRP A 1032 -20.20 -32.22 7.07
N LYS A 1033 -18.96 -31.90 6.65
CA LYS A 1033 -18.08 -30.93 7.32
C LYS A 1033 -18.75 -29.55 7.46
N GLY A 1034 -19.40 -29.06 6.41
CA GLY A 1034 -20.10 -27.78 6.43
C GLY A 1034 -19.18 -26.60 6.76
N VAL A 1035 -19.44 -25.90 7.87
CA VAL A 1035 -18.63 -24.77 8.36
C VAL A 1035 -17.54 -25.17 9.35
N ASN A 1036 -17.51 -26.45 9.76
CA ASN A 1036 -16.49 -26.93 10.70
C ASN A 1036 -15.13 -27.04 10.00
N GLU A 1037 -14.06 -26.89 10.77
CA GLU A 1037 -12.71 -27.15 10.26
C GLU A 1037 -12.51 -28.64 9.97
N GLN A 1038 -11.60 -28.93 9.04
CA GLN A 1038 -11.18 -30.30 8.78
C GLN A 1038 -10.39 -30.83 9.99
N VAL A 1039 -10.79 -32.01 10.47
CA VAL A 1039 -10.29 -32.55 11.75
C VAL A 1039 -8.96 -33.27 11.55
N ASP A 1040 -8.80 -34.02 10.47
CA ASP A 1040 -7.57 -34.73 10.12
C ASP A 1040 -7.30 -34.75 8.62
N ASP A 1041 -6.11 -35.19 8.21
CA ASP A 1041 -5.80 -35.49 6.81
C ASP A 1041 -6.76 -36.59 6.27
N VAL A 1042 -7.13 -36.52 5.00
CA VAL A 1042 -8.06 -37.49 4.40
C VAL A 1042 -7.47 -38.09 3.15
N THR A 1043 -7.28 -39.40 3.16
CA THR A 1043 -6.78 -40.18 2.03
C THR A 1043 -7.71 -41.34 1.77
N ILE A 1044 -8.21 -41.46 0.53
CA ILE A 1044 -9.01 -42.60 0.07
C ILE A 1044 -8.50 -43.04 -1.29
N PHE A 1045 -8.16 -44.31 -1.42
CA PHE A 1045 -7.90 -44.97 -2.69
C PHE A 1045 -9.04 -45.95 -2.99
N ALA A 1046 -9.54 -45.97 -4.22
CA ALA A 1046 -10.50 -46.97 -4.67
C ALA A 1046 -10.18 -47.47 -6.08
N LEU A 1047 -10.45 -48.75 -6.34
CA LEU A 1047 -10.28 -49.39 -7.65
C LEU A 1047 -11.43 -50.34 -7.94
N LYS A 1048 -11.99 -50.23 -9.14
CA LYS A 1048 -13.06 -51.07 -9.69
C LYS A 1048 -12.51 -52.02 -10.76
N VAL A 1049 -12.76 -53.33 -10.61
CA VAL A 1049 -12.15 -54.44 -11.39
C VAL A 1049 -12.88 -54.81 -12.67
#